data_AF-A0A828Y240-F1
#
_entry.id   AF-A0A828Y240-F1
#
_cell.length_a   1.000
_cell.length_b   1.000
_cell.length_c   1.000
_cell.angle_alpha   90.00
_cell.angle_beta   90.00
_cell.angle_gamma   90.00
#
_symmetry.space_group_name_H-M   'P 1'
#
loop_
_entity.id
_entity.type
_entity.pdbx_description
1 polymer ?
#
loop_
_entity_poly.entity_id
_entity_poly.type
_entity_poly.pdbx_seq_one_letter_code
_entity_poly.pdbx_strand_id
1 'polypeptide(L)'
;MKYLTEEKYVVTVLTGLILLFSILLYLHITSGHKKGSNPEIGKIIFKNRKAQRKYDSEVLWEEIETEMKVRNRDTVRTDDGAEAVLVLNDGTEIKLDQKSMIFLDFSDKNLSIDFAYGSVSANKDSGTELQIKSGETTVEVGKGDLKLSKTEDQALNLEVSKGNAKVKSGNQESNVSNNQAIELKNGKSEIRSLSISLNSPTERKFFQTSSNSFPISFSWNKAESAKEYTLEISNHPSFSKNVIRTKSNGTSLNRSLEKGTHYWRVTAINPGTGKSEFSETRSFIILGELKSSLFTPAKSEEFKFTSNVPSIVFQWTPVDFTNNYIFELAKDKEFKEILINQEIQGTLYRWDKTKEGKYFARVIPKPSLTDLKAIPSDSVSFNVRKLEKPEPPVLKKPSDQEEISLRKFSKEGNLFVWSGSADFSEYTLEIANDSEFKNILFNKKTNSSSLISSPISNAGTYFWRVKGTLKEGDPIFTTVRQFKVQSLENLELLFPANEQELGHPANHKLTFRWQRPEPSGVYKLEVSKNSEFSGEVIRENFRSSFGTVSIPSVGEYFWRVSLLGSSGENLISSKTQKFKTSDSTPFLSQSSPATEETIDISNRESIDFRWETEGNTESVILEILEKKAGKNKSILKKEIKGDSYSLKDFGILEEGKFIWRLSAKYKDKTGIQKFTIPVSRNFEIKLNKTIRPPEVLSPKEIYVE
;
A
#
# COMPACT_ATOMS: atom_id res chain seq x y z
N MET A 1 10.05 -26.63 37.59
CA MET A 1 8.99 -26.87 36.57
C MET A 1 7.56 -26.80 37.10
N LYS A 2 7.27 -26.89 38.41
CA LYS A 2 5.90 -26.82 38.96
C LYS A 2 5.19 -25.45 38.88
N TYR A 3 5.92 -24.37 38.60
CA TYR A 3 5.36 -23.00 38.52
C TYR A 3 4.89 -22.60 37.12
N LEU A 4 5.16 -23.42 36.09
CA LEU A 4 4.77 -23.14 34.70
C LEU A 4 3.37 -23.70 34.34
N THR A 5 2.72 -24.40 35.26
CA THR A 5 1.39 -25.02 35.05
C THR A 5 0.24 -24.24 35.68
N GLU A 6 0.52 -23.19 36.44
CA GLU A 6 -0.52 -22.32 37.00
C GLU A 6 -0.75 -21.10 36.10
N GLU A 7 -1.96 -21.01 35.54
CA GLU A 7 -2.38 -19.96 34.59
C GLU A 7 -2.07 -18.55 35.08
N LYS A 8 -2.17 -18.29 36.39
CA LYS A 8 -1.92 -16.97 36.97
C LYS A 8 -0.47 -16.51 36.80
N TYR A 9 0.50 -17.40 36.96
CA TYR A 9 1.92 -17.04 36.82
C TYR A 9 2.30 -16.88 35.36
N VAL A 10 1.77 -17.71 34.47
CA VAL A 10 1.99 -17.60 33.02
C VAL A 10 1.42 -16.29 32.48
N VAL A 11 0.18 -15.93 32.86
CA VAL A 11 -0.44 -14.67 32.46
C VAL A 11 0.32 -13.46 32.99
N THR A 12 0.80 -13.52 34.23
CA THR A 12 1.60 -12.42 34.84
C THR A 12 2.95 -12.24 34.15
N VAL A 13 3.63 -13.34 33.80
CA VAL A 13 4.89 -13.29 33.06
C VAL A 13 4.68 -12.79 31.63
N LEU A 14 3.63 -13.25 30.95
CA LEU A 14 3.30 -12.79 29.60
C LEU A 14 2.91 -11.31 29.57
N THR A 15 2.12 -10.84 30.53
CA THR A 15 1.78 -9.40 30.65
C THR A 15 3.02 -8.56 30.98
N GLY A 16 3.92 -9.05 31.84
CA GLY A 16 5.21 -8.42 32.09
C GLY A 16 6.09 -8.31 30.85
N LEU A 17 6.16 -9.38 30.04
CA LEU A 17 6.87 -9.39 28.75
C LEU A 17 6.26 -8.42 27.75
N ILE A 18 4.93 -8.40 27.61
CA ILE A 18 4.22 -7.46 26.73
C ILE A 18 4.51 -6.02 27.16
N LEU A 19 4.45 -5.73 28.47
CA LEU A 19 4.75 -4.39 28.98
C LEU A 19 6.20 -4.00 28.71
N LEU A 20 7.15 -4.92 28.95
CA LEU A 20 8.58 -4.71 28.68
C LEU A 20 8.84 -4.43 27.20
N PHE A 21 8.30 -5.25 26.28
CA PHE A 21 8.44 -5.03 24.85
C PHE A 21 7.74 -3.77 24.37
N SER A 22 6.59 -3.41 24.97
CA SER A 22 5.91 -2.14 24.66
C SER A 22 6.74 -0.94 25.11
N ILE A 23 7.40 -1.01 26.27
CA ILE A 23 8.31 0.02 26.76
C ILE A 23 9.56 0.11 25.89
N LEU A 24 10.18 -1.03 25.54
CA LEU A 24 11.35 -1.06 24.65
C LEU A 24 11.01 -0.51 23.26
N LEU A 25 9.84 -0.86 22.73
CA LEU A 25 9.34 -0.34 21.46
C LEU A 25 9.05 1.16 21.53
N TYR A 26 8.40 1.62 22.60
CA TYR A 26 8.16 3.05 22.85
C TYR A 26 9.49 3.80 22.92
N LEU A 27 10.44 3.34 23.73
CA LEU A 27 11.78 3.93 23.85
C LEU A 27 12.50 3.95 22.50
N HIS A 28 12.40 2.88 21.71
CA HIS A 28 12.98 2.80 20.37
C HIS A 28 12.38 3.86 19.43
N ILE A 29 11.04 3.93 19.35
CA ILE A 29 10.32 4.90 18.51
C ILE A 29 10.57 6.34 18.97
N THR A 30 10.68 6.59 20.27
CA THR A 30 10.88 7.94 20.83
C THR A 30 12.34 8.38 20.93
N SER A 31 13.30 7.50 20.63
CA SER A 31 14.74 7.84 20.74
C SER A 31 15.24 8.88 19.73
N GLY A 32 14.36 9.43 18.90
CA GLY A 32 14.69 10.43 17.87
C GLY A 32 15.51 9.83 16.73
N HIS A 33 15.87 10.66 15.75
CA HIS A 33 16.83 10.26 14.71
C HIS A 33 18.16 9.94 15.39
N LYS A 34 18.52 8.66 15.45
CA LYS A 34 19.76 8.23 16.08
C LYS A 34 20.94 8.74 15.26
N LYS A 35 21.88 9.40 15.94
CA LYS A 35 23.11 9.89 15.32
C LYS A 35 24.03 8.68 15.14
N GLY A 36 24.34 8.32 13.91
CA GLY A 36 25.44 7.38 13.64
C GLY A 36 26.71 7.84 14.37
N SER A 37 27.42 6.90 14.99
CA SER A 37 28.64 7.17 15.78
C SER A 37 29.86 7.46 14.91
N ASN A 38 29.80 7.10 13.63
CA ASN A 38 30.89 7.26 12.69
C ASN A 38 31.14 8.74 12.34
N PRO A 39 32.39 9.10 12.02
CA PRO A 39 32.75 10.46 11.67
C PRO A 39 31.97 10.94 10.44
N GLU A 40 31.62 12.22 10.44
CA GLU A 40 30.95 12.90 9.33
C GLU A 40 31.95 13.15 8.21
N ILE A 41 31.68 12.65 7.01
CA ILE A 41 32.59 12.72 5.85
C ILE A 41 32.08 13.67 4.76
N GLY A 42 30.82 14.11 4.85
CA GLY A 42 30.23 15.04 3.89
C GLY A 42 28.77 15.37 4.19
N LYS A 43 28.08 15.94 3.20
CA LYS A 43 26.65 16.26 3.27
C LYS A 43 25.94 16.11 1.93
N ILE A 44 24.64 15.83 1.98
CA ILE A 44 23.79 15.83 0.79
C ILE A 44 23.43 17.28 0.45
N ILE A 45 23.85 17.76 -0.71
CA ILE A 45 23.54 19.12 -1.18
C ILE A 45 22.31 19.15 -2.09
N PHE A 46 21.94 18.00 -2.65
CA PHE A 46 20.83 17.89 -3.59
C PHE A 46 20.21 16.50 -3.53
N LYS A 47 18.87 16.47 -3.62
CA LYS A 47 18.06 15.27 -3.72
C LYS A 47 16.89 15.57 -4.65
N ASN A 48 16.63 14.64 -5.57
CA ASN A 48 15.38 14.56 -6.31
C ASN A 48 14.70 13.23 -6.05
N ARG A 49 13.39 13.25 -5.77
CA ARG A 49 12.58 12.06 -5.45
C ARG A 49 13.25 11.20 -4.36
N LYS A 50 13.00 9.90 -4.33
CA LYS A 50 13.37 9.03 -3.23
C LYS A 50 14.86 8.66 -3.27
N ALA A 51 15.63 9.22 -2.35
CA ALA A 51 16.97 8.78 -2.01
C ALA A 51 16.98 8.35 -0.54
N GLN A 52 17.71 7.28 -0.23
CA GLN A 52 17.72 6.67 1.09
C GLN A 52 19.14 6.38 1.55
N ARG A 53 19.32 6.40 2.86
CA ARG A 53 20.57 6.09 3.53
C ARG A 53 20.36 4.99 4.57
N LYS A 54 21.37 4.17 4.79
CA LYS A 54 21.42 3.19 5.87
C LYS A 54 22.77 3.32 6.58
N TYR A 55 22.75 3.42 7.91
CA TYR A 55 23.96 3.37 8.73
C TYR A 55 24.54 1.95 8.77
N ASP A 56 25.84 1.82 9.03
CA ASP A 56 26.51 0.51 9.14
C ASP A 56 25.96 -0.40 10.25
N SER A 57 25.58 0.23 11.36
CA SER A 57 25.06 -0.39 12.58
C SER A 57 23.56 -0.67 12.52
N GLU A 58 22.91 -0.32 11.42
CA GLU A 58 21.45 -0.35 11.26
C GLU A 58 21.04 -1.18 10.04
N VAL A 59 19.86 -1.80 10.12
CA VAL A 59 19.27 -2.55 9.00
C VAL A 59 18.21 -1.71 8.26
N LEU A 60 17.75 -0.62 8.88
CA LEU A 60 16.67 0.21 8.35
C LEU A 60 17.17 1.31 7.40
N TRP A 61 16.48 1.48 6.28
CA TRP A 61 16.70 2.60 5.38
C TRP A 61 15.95 3.85 5.86
N GLU A 62 16.66 4.94 6.03
CA GLU A 62 16.13 6.28 6.27
C GLU A 62 16.01 7.05 4.96
N GLU A 63 15.04 7.95 4.87
CA GLU A 63 14.95 8.86 3.73
C GLU A 63 15.97 10.00 3.88
N ILE A 64 16.66 10.32 2.80
CA ILE A 64 17.62 11.42 2.76
C ILE A 64 16.86 12.74 2.62
N GLU A 65 17.34 13.78 3.30
CA GLU A 65 16.96 15.17 3.09
C GLU A 65 18.18 16.01 2.67
N THR A 66 17.95 17.16 2.06
CA THR A 66 19.01 18.14 1.77
C THR A 66 19.63 18.65 3.08
N GLU A 67 20.93 18.92 3.07
CA GLU A 67 21.78 19.26 4.23
C GLU A 67 21.94 18.14 5.27
N MET A 68 21.38 16.94 5.01
CA MET A 68 21.64 15.77 5.83
C MET A 68 23.11 15.35 5.71
N LYS A 69 23.76 15.18 6.85
CA LYS A 69 25.18 14.80 6.92
C LYS A 69 25.38 13.33 6.57
N VAL A 70 26.41 13.03 5.79
CA VAL A 70 26.83 11.66 5.46
C VAL A 70 28.05 11.29 6.30
N ARG A 71 28.04 10.08 6.84
CA ARG A 71 29.05 9.52 7.74
C ARG A 71 29.81 8.38 7.07
N ASN A 72 30.96 8.07 7.65
CA ASN A 72 31.72 6.91 7.24
C ASN A 72 30.88 5.62 7.41
N ARG A 73 31.00 4.69 6.47
CA ARG A 73 30.27 3.41 6.39
C ARG A 73 28.78 3.54 6.13
N ASP A 74 28.33 4.71 5.68
CA ASP A 74 26.96 4.87 5.21
C ASP A 74 26.77 4.19 3.85
N THR A 75 25.64 3.51 3.69
CA THR A 75 25.14 3.11 2.36
C THR A 75 24.14 4.13 1.87
N VAL A 76 24.32 4.65 0.67
CA VAL A 76 23.41 5.61 0.02
C VAL A 76 22.85 4.99 -1.25
N ARG A 77 21.53 5.10 -1.46
CA ARG A 77 20.89 4.64 -2.69
C ARG A 77 19.82 5.58 -3.21
N THR A 78 19.61 5.54 -4.52
CA THR A 78 18.57 6.26 -5.25
C THR A 78 17.60 5.27 -5.90
N ASP A 79 16.32 5.63 -5.93
CA ASP A 79 15.27 4.86 -6.61
C ASP A 79 15.19 5.22 -8.11
N ASP A 80 14.19 4.71 -8.81
CA ASP A 80 13.94 5.04 -10.22
C ASP A 80 13.61 6.52 -10.45
N GLY A 81 14.28 7.15 -11.42
CA GLY A 81 14.19 8.59 -11.68
C GLY A 81 14.64 9.49 -10.52
N ALA A 82 15.23 8.96 -9.46
CA ALA A 82 15.75 9.73 -8.34
C ALA A 82 17.22 10.10 -8.56
N GLU A 83 17.65 11.21 -7.97
CA GLU A 83 19.04 11.65 -8.03
C GLU A 83 19.47 12.17 -6.66
N ALA A 84 20.75 12.00 -6.32
CA ALA A 84 21.34 12.58 -5.12
C ALA A 84 22.75 13.09 -5.41
N VAL A 85 23.12 14.21 -4.79
CA VAL A 85 24.48 14.74 -4.85
C VAL A 85 24.99 14.90 -3.43
N LEU A 86 26.09 14.22 -3.16
CA LEU A 86 26.87 14.28 -1.95
C LEU A 86 28.11 15.14 -2.22
N VAL A 87 28.42 16.06 -1.31
CA VAL A 87 29.71 16.76 -1.29
C VAL A 87 30.46 16.31 -0.05
N LEU A 88 31.67 15.80 -0.26
CA LEU A 88 32.57 15.43 0.82
C LEU A 88 33.21 16.66 1.46
N ASN A 89 33.78 16.48 2.65
CA ASN A 89 34.46 17.56 3.37
C ASN A 89 35.69 18.12 2.63
N ASP A 90 36.28 17.37 1.70
CA ASP A 90 37.40 17.81 0.86
C ASP A 90 36.95 18.51 -0.44
N GLY A 91 35.65 18.68 -0.65
CA GLY A 91 35.07 19.30 -1.83
C GLY A 91 34.77 18.34 -2.99
N THR A 92 35.13 17.05 -2.88
CA THR A 92 34.78 16.06 -3.92
C THR A 92 33.26 15.94 -4.02
N GLU A 93 32.73 16.08 -5.23
CA GLU A 93 31.30 15.87 -5.49
C GLU A 93 31.08 14.43 -5.99
N ILE A 94 30.15 13.72 -5.35
CA ILE A 94 29.69 12.40 -5.76
C ILE A 94 28.22 12.49 -6.13
N LYS A 95 27.92 12.28 -7.40
CA LYS A 95 26.56 12.25 -7.94
C LYS A 95 26.11 10.80 -8.07
N LEU A 96 24.93 10.49 -7.53
CA LEU A 96 24.21 9.26 -7.81
C LEU A 96 23.06 9.57 -8.76
N ASP A 97 23.08 8.94 -9.93
CA ASP A 97 21.95 8.93 -10.86
C ASP A 97 20.87 7.94 -10.37
N GLN A 98 19.78 7.77 -11.12
CA GLN A 98 18.72 6.83 -10.78
C GLN A 98 19.20 5.39 -10.60
N LYS A 99 18.49 4.63 -9.73
CA LYS A 99 18.78 3.22 -9.44
C LYS A 99 20.25 2.99 -9.12
N SER A 100 20.82 3.80 -8.24
CA SER A 100 22.23 3.69 -7.85
C SER A 100 22.36 3.32 -6.39
N MET A 101 23.40 2.55 -6.07
CA MET A 101 23.74 2.24 -4.69
C MET A 101 25.26 2.27 -4.51
N ILE A 102 25.68 3.01 -3.48
CA ILE A 102 27.07 3.07 -3.05
C ILE A 102 27.17 2.80 -1.56
N PHE A 103 28.25 2.16 -1.15
CA PHE A 103 28.69 2.11 0.24
C PHE A 103 30.00 2.89 0.36
N LEU A 104 30.09 3.76 1.38
CA LEU A 104 31.21 4.67 1.57
C LEU A 104 32.11 4.13 2.69
N ASP A 105 33.37 3.86 2.41
CA ASP A 105 34.36 3.45 3.40
C ASP A 105 35.56 4.39 3.36
N PHE A 106 35.68 5.22 4.38
CA PHE A 106 36.78 6.13 4.59
C PHE A 106 37.75 5.52 5.60
N SER A 107 38.87 5.00 5.10
CA SER A 107 39.90 4.33 5.90
C SER A 107 41.28 4.84 5.47
N ASP A 108 42.17 5.10 6.44
CA ASP A 108 43.56 5.54 6.20
C ASP A 108 43.74 6.76 5.27
N LYS A 109 42.82 7.75 5.35
CA LYS A 109 42.77 8.93 4.46
C LYS A 109 42.55 8.60 2.98
N ASN A 110 41.95 7.44 2.70
CA ASN A 110 41.49 7.02 1.39
C ASN A 110 39.98 6.78 1.45
N LEU A 111 39.24 7.28 0.47
CA LEU A 111 37.83 6.96 0.30
C LEU A 111 37.71 5.79 -0.67
N SER A 112 37.23 4.66 -0.18
CA SER A 112 36.75 3.55 -0.98
C SER A 112 35.23 3.65 -1.13
N ILE A 113 34.74 3.60 -2.37
CA ILE A 113 33.31 3.56 -2.69
C ILE A 113 33.00 2.19 -3.28
N ASP A 114 32.22 1.38 -2.57
CA ASP A 114 31.71 0.13 -3.13
C ASP A 114 30.44 0.44 -3.93
N PHE A 115 30.59 0.44 -5.24
CA PHE A 115 29.54 0.67 -6.22
C PHE A 115 28.88 -0.65 -6.64
N ALA A 116 27.65 -0.87 -6.17
CA ALA A 116 26.92 -2.09 -6.42
C ALA A 116 26.30 -2.13 -7.82
N TYR A 117 25.53 -1.10 -8.16
CA TYR A 117 24.77 -0.96 -9.41
C TYR A 117 24.37 0.51 -9.65
N GLY A 118 23.95 0.83 -10.88
CA GLY A 118 23.43 2.15 -11.28
C GLY A 118 24.41 3.00 -12.07
N SER A 119 24.52 4.28 -11.72
CA SER A 119 25.50 5.22 -12.27
C SER A 119 25.94 6.23 -11.21
N VAL A 120 27.25 6.36 -11.05
CA VAL A 120 27.90 7.27 -10.11
C VAL A 120 28.90 8.15 -10.86
N SER A 121 28.85 9.46 -10.63
CA SER A 121 29.87 10.38 -11.12
C SER A 121 30.66 10.95 -9.96
N ALA A 122 31.96 11.15 -10.16
CA ALA A 122 32.85 11.80 -9.21
C ALA A 122 33.55 12.98 -9.89
N ASN A 123 33.44 14.16 -9.30
CA ASN A 123 34.26 15.32 -9.65
C ASN A 123 35.26 15.55 -8.51
N LYS A 124 36.54 15.37 -8.82
CA LYS A 124 37.65 15.48 -7.88
C LYS A 124 38.74 16.39 -8.43
N ASP A 125 38.76 17.65 -7.98
CA ASP A 125 39.80 18.61 -8.35
C ASP A 125 41.08 18.49 -7.50
N SER A 126 40.94 18.07 -6.24
CA SER A 126 42.02 17.83 -5.27
C SER A 126 41.46 17.06 -4.07
N GLY A 127 42.31 16.52 -3.20
CA GLY A 127 41.87 15.89 -1.95
C GLY A 127 42.23 14.42 -1.85
N THR A 128 41.42 13.71 -1.06
CA THR A 128 41.60 12.32 -0.60
C THR A 128 41.76 11.35 -1.79
N GLU A 129 42.65 10.36 -1.72
CA GLU A 129 42.66 9.30 -2.75
C GLU A 129 41.28 8.62 -2.80
N LEU A 130 40.75 8.44 -4.01
CA LEU A 130 39.41 7.91 -4.22
C LEU A 130 39.55 6.62 -5.01
N GLN A 131 39.00 5.54 -4.49
CA GLN A 131 38.89 4.26 -5.18
C GLN A 131 37.43 3.87 -5.27
N ILE A 132 36.98 3.44 -6.45
CA ILE A 132 35.62 2.93 -6.64
C ILE A 132 35.72 1.45 -6.98
N LYS A 133 35.16 0.59 -6.14
CA LYS A 133 35.14 -0.86 -6.32
C LYS A 133 33.78 -1.30 -6.85
N SER A 134 33.77 -2.22 -7.81
CA SER A 134 32.54 -2.91 -8.25
C SER A 134 32.87 -4.37 -8.53
N GLY A 135 32.50 -5.26 -7.59
CA GLY A 135 32.93 -6.66 -7.63
C GLY A 135 34.46 -6.76 -7.58
N GLU A 136 35.05 -7.44 -8.55
CA GLU A 136 36.51 -7.61 -8.66
C GLU A 136 37.24 -6.43 -9.31
N THR A 137 36.50 -5.42 -9.80
CA THR A 137 37.10 -4.27 -10.47
C THR A 137 37.31 -3.12 -9.50
N THR A 138 38.52 -2.58 -9.46
CA THR A 138 38.88 -1.37 -8.70
C THR A 138 39.27 -0.25 -9.67
N VAL A 139 38.62 0.90 -9.53
CA VAL A 139 38.94 2.13 -10.26
C VAL A 139 39.62 3.09 -9.30
N GLU A 140 40.92 3.31 -9.47
CA GLU A 140 41.67 4.35 -8.78
C GLU A 140 41.43 5.68 -9.51
N VAL A 141 40.77 6.60 -8.81
CA VAL A 141 40.36 7.89 -9.33
C VAL A 141 41.43 8.94 -9.05
N GLY A 142 42.08 9.40 -10.13
CA GLY A 142 42.99 10.52 -10.12
C GLY A 142 42.26 11.86 -9.95
N LYS A 143 42.87 12.93 -10.45
CA LYS A 143 42.22 14.25 -10.50
C LYS A 143 41.37 14.34 -11.76
N GLY A 144 40.09 14.68 -11.64
CA GLY A 144 39.23 14.97 -12.80
C GLY A 144 37.76 14.63 -12.64
N ASP A 145 37.08 14.51 -13.78
CA ASP A 145 35.64 14.25 -13.92
C ASP A 145 35.42 12.85 -14.48
N LEU A 146 34.82 11.98 -13.67
CA LEU A 146 34.63 10.58 -14.01
C LEU A 146 33.17 10.18 -13.84
N LYS A 147 32.73 9.25 -14.68
CA LYS A 147 31.41 8.62 -14.59
C LYS A 147 31.54 7.12 -14.73
N LEU A 148 31.05 6.40 -13.72
CA LEU A 148 31.01 4.95 -13.70
C LEU A 148 29.56 4.50 -13.76
N SER A 149 29.22 3.60 -14.68
CA SER A 149 27.88 3.04 -14.79
C SER A 149 27.93 1.53 -15.01
N LYS A 150 26.92 0.83 -14.50
CA LYS A 150 26.79 -0.62 -14.62
C LYS A 150 25.50 -0.96 -15.36
N THR A 151 25.61 -1.72 -16.43
CA THR A 151 24.47 -2.21 -17.21
C THR A 151 23.82 -3.44 -16.56
N GLU A 152 22.62 -3.82 -17.00
CA GLU A 152 21.88 -4.98 -16.47
C GLU A 152 22.61 -6.31 -16.75
N ASP A 153 23.36 -6.40 -17.85
CA ASP A 153 24.25 -7.51 -18.17
C ASP A 153 25.62 -7.41 -17.48
N GLN A 154 25.69 -6.63 -16.40
CA GLN A 154 26.86 -6.43 -15.54
C GLN A 154 28.09 -5.83 -16.21
N ALA A 155 27.97 -5.27 -17.42
CA ALA A 155 29.07 -4.53 -18.04
C ALA A 155 29.32 -3.22 -17.29
N LEU A 156 30.59 -2.96 -16.99
CA LEU A 156 31.02 -1.76 -16.29
C LEU A 156 31.58 -0.77 -17.31
N ASN A 157 31.01 0.43 -17.34
CA ASN A 157 31.42 1.51 -18.24
C ASN A 157 31.99 2.65 -17.40
N LEU A 158 33.26 2.96 -17.60
CA LEU A 158 33.92 4.13 -17.01
C LEU A 158 34.23 5.15 -18.10
N GLU A 159 33.74 6.38 -17.95
CA GLU A 159 34.05 7.53 -18.80
C GLU A 159 34.90 8.53 -18.01
N VAL A 160 36.00 9.01 -18.61
CA VAL A 160 36.89 10.03 -18.05
C VAL A 160 36.86 11.26 -18.96
N SER A 161 36.02 12.24 -18.59
CA SER A 161 35.84 13.48 -19.36
C SER A 161 36.97 14.48 -19.12
N LYS A 162 37.62 14.41 -17.95
CA LYS A 162 38.78 15.20 -17.57
C LYS A 162 39.64 14.37 -16.64
N GLY A 163 40.96 14.41 -16.80
CA GLY A 163 41.88 13.77 -15.86
C GLY A 163 42.34 12.37 -16.24
N ASN A 164 42.53 11.52 -15.24
CA ASN A 164 42.98 10.14 -15.42
C ASN A 164 42.43 9.20 -14.35
N ALA A 165 42.26 7.94 -14.73
CA ALA A 165 41.87 6.85 -13.85
C ALA A 165 42.70 5.61 -14.17
N LYS A 166 43.03 4.83 -13.15
CA LYS A 166 43.59 3.49 -13.34
C LYS A 166 42.52 2.46 -13.00
N VAL A 167 42.27 1.53 -13.92
CA VAL A 167 41.28 0.46 -13.75
C VAL A 167 42.01 -0.87 -13.62
N LYS A 168 41.78 -1.54 -12.50
CA LYS A 168 42.29 -2.88 -12.20
C LYS A 168 41.13 -3.86 -12.20
N SER A 169 41.17 -4.89 -13.03
CA SER A 169 40.15 -5.94 -13.10
C SER A 169 40.83 -7.30 -13.22
N GLY A 170 40.77 -8.11 -12.16
CA GLY A 170 41.59 -9.31 -12.03
C GLY A 170 43.09 -8.99 -12.15
N ASN A 171 43.80 -9.66 -13.08
CA ASN A 171 45.21 -9.42 -13.37
C ASN A 171 45.48 -8.34 -14.43
N GLN A 172 44.44 -7.70 -14.97
CA GLN A 172 44.59 -6.68 -16.01
C GLN A 172 44.53 -5.28 -15.40
N GLU A 173 45.46 -4.43 -15.83
CA GLU A 173 45.53 -3.03 -15.45
C GLU A 173 45.44 -2.16 -16.72
N SER A 174 44.54 -1.19 -16.72
CA SER A 174 44.31 -0.27 -17.84
C SER A 174 44.30 1.17 -17.34
N ASN A 175 45.05 2.04 -18.00
CA ASN A 175 45.01 3.48 -17.74
C ASN A 175 44.02 4.14 -18.70
N VAL A 176 43.05 4.85 -18.14
CA VAL A 176 42.05 5.63 -18.88
C VAL A 176 42.35 7.09 -18.66
N SER A 177 42.71 7.79 -19.72
CA SER A 177 43.11 9.21 -19.67
C SER A 177 41.97 10.12 -20.13
N ASN A 178 42.25 11.42 -20.17
CA ASN A 178 41.33 12.44 -20.61
C ASN A 178 40.65 12.09 -21.95
N ASN A 179 39.35 12.29 -22.02
CA ASN A 179 38.52 11.97 -23.20
C ASN A 179 38.62 10.51 -23.63
N GLN A 180 38.64 9.59 -22.67
CA GLN A 180 38.57 8.16 -22.94
C GLN A 180 37.49 7.51 -22.10
N ALA A 181 36.95 6.41 -22.61
CA ALA A 181 36.09 5.52 -21.86
C ALA A 181 36.58 4.08 -21.99
N ILE A 182 36.33 3.28 -20.96
CA ILE A 182 36.59 1.85 -20.98
C ILE A 182 35.29 1.11 -20.67
N GLU A 183 35.01 0.10 -21.47
CA GLU A 183 33.93 -0.85 -21.23
C GLU A 183 34.54 -2.20 -20.84
N LEU A 184 34.10 -2.71 -19.69
CA LEU A 184 34.52 -4.00 -19.14
C LEU A 184 33.33 -4.93 -19.18
N LYS A 185 33.44 -6.00 -19.97
CA LYS A 185 32.37 -6.99 -20.12
C LYS A 185 32.96 -8.38 -20.31
N ASN A 186 32.52 -9.35 -19.50
CA ASN A 186 32.97 -10.75 -19.56
C ASN A 186 34.50 -10.91 -19.58
N GLY A 187 35.22 -10.13 -18.75
CA GLY A 187 36.69 -10.18 -18.66
C GLY A 187 37.45 -9.56 -19.85
N LYS A 188 36.75 -8.91 -20.79
CA LYS A 188 37.35 -8.13 -21.87
C LYS A 188 37.24 -6.64 -21.56
N SER A 189 38.32 -5.90 -21.81
CA SER A 189 38.38 -4.45 -21.74
C SER A 189 38.47 -3.84 -23.14
N GLU A 190 37.60 -2.90 -23.45
CA GLU A 190 37.68 -2.09 -24.68
C GLU A 190 37.78 -0.61 -24.33
N ILE A 191 38.90 0.03 -24.70
CA ILE A 191 39.10 1.47 -24.54
C ILE A 191 38.65 2.17 -25.83
N ARG A 192 37.79 3.18 -25.69
CA ARG A 192 37.30 4.04 -26.75
C ARG A 192 37.64 5.50 -26.49
N SER A 193 37.89 6.26 -27.56
CA SER A 193 38.13 7.71 -27.47
C SER A 193 36.81 8.49 -27.47
N LEU A 194 36.75 9.52 -26.64
CA LEU A 194 35.66 10.49 -26.56
C LEU A 194 36.03 11.77 -27.33
N SER A 195 36.05 11.71 -28.66
CA SER A 195 36.51 12.82 -29.52
C SER A 195 35.45 13.90 -29.78
N ILE A 196 34.19 13.64 -29.47
CA ILE A 196 33.07 14.54 -29.74
C ILE A 196 32.74 15.33 -28.47
N SER A 197 32.95 16.64 -28.49
CA SER A 197 32.65 17.51 -27.35
C SER A 197 31.22 18.08 -27.44
N LEU A 198 30.43 17.92 -26.36
CA LEU A 198 29.05 18.41 -26.31
C LEU A 198 28.98 19.88 -25.86
N ASN A 199 28.08 20.66 -26.49
CA ASN A 199 27.87 22.06 -26.16
C ASN A 199 26.58 22.26 -25.34
N SER A 200 25.43 21.79 -25.85
CA SER A 200 24.11 21.96 -25.22
C SER A 200 23.23 20.72 -25.41
N PRO A 201 22.36 20.36 -24.44
CA PRO A 201 22.27 20.90 -23.08
C PRO A 201 23.52 20.68 -22.22
N THR A 202 23.75 21.53 -21.22
CA THR A 202 24.80 21.28 -20.23
C THR A 202 24.40 20.13 -19.30
N GLU A 203 25.38 19.52 -18.63
CA GLU A 203 25.12 18.48 -17.64
C GLU A 203 24.17 18.97 -16.53
N ARG A 204 23.19 18.13 -16.16
CA ARG A 204 22.12 18.40 -15.19
C ARG A 204 21.31 19.68 -15.48
N LYS A 205 21.14 20.06 -16.75
CA LYS A 205 20.27 21.20 -17.06
C LYS A 205 18.81 20.87 -16.70
N PHE A 206 18.13 21.81 -16.03
CA PHE A 206 16.69 21.71 -15.79
C PHE A 206 15.92 22.55 -16.80
N PHE A 207 14.85 21.98 -17.33
CA PHE A 207 13.86 22.65 -18.17
C PHE A 207 12.49 22.56 -17.49
N GLN A 208 11.64 23.56 -17.65
CA GLN A 208 10.28 23.56 -17.11
C GLN A 208 9.27 23.77 -18.22
N THR A 209 8.20 22.98 -18.22
CA THR A 209 7.13 23.06 -19.23
C THR A 209 5.76 22.76 -18.63
N SER A 210 4.75 23.51 -19.07
CA SER A 210 3.35 23.19 -18.81
C SER A 210 2.79 22.14 -19.78
N SER A 211 3.38 22.04 -20.98
CA SER A 211 3.01 21.06 -22.02
C SER A 211 3.52 19.65 -21.69
N ASN A 212 3.02 18.63 -22.38
CA ASN A 212 3.48 17.24 -22.22
C ASN A 212 4.88 17.00 -22.78
N SER A 213 5.32 17.82 -23.73
CA SER A 213 6.65 17.76 -24.33
C SER A 213 7.32 19.11 -24.36
N PHE A 214 8.65 19.14 -24.36
CA PHE A 214 9.46 20.34 -24.46
C PHE A 214 10.52 20.19 -25.57
N PRO A 215 10.68 21.19 -26.46
CA PRO A 215 11.70 21.15 -27.50
C PRO A 215 13.10 21.39 -26.89
N ILE A 216 14.00 20.43 -27.09
CA ILE A 216 15.39 20.52 -26.65
C ILE A 216 16.28 20.72 -27.87
N SER A 217 17.15 21.73 -27.79
CA SER A 217 18.20 21.98 -28.78
C SER A 217 19.52 21.35 -28.34
N PHE A 218 19.92 20.33 -29.09
CA PHE A 218 21.19 19.63 -28.94
C PHE A 218 22.24 20.25 -29.86
N SER A 219 23.46 20.45 -29.35
CA SER A 219 24.59 20.89 -30.15
C SER A 219 25.91 20.33 -29.64
N TRP A 220 26.83 20.09 -30.56
CA TRP A 220 28.16 19.54 -30.31
C TRP A 220 29.19 20.17 -31.24
N ASN A 221 30.47 19.94 -30.97
CA ASN A 221 31.56 20.39 -31.83
C ASN A 221 31.79 19.40 -32.99
N LYS A 222 32.20 19.93 -34.14
CA LYS A 222 32.53 19.09 -35.30
C LYS A 222 33.80 18.28 -35.00
N ALA A 223 33.72 16.96 -35.06
CA ALA A 223 34.88 16.09 -35.08
C ALA A 223 35.53 16.12 -36.48
N GLU A 224 36.86 16.20 -36.54
CA GLU A 224 37.62 16.42 -37.79
C GLU A 224 37.36 15.36 -38.85
N SER A 225 37.10 14.12 -38.44
CA SER A 225 36.94 12.96 -39.32
C SER A 225 35.47 12.61 -39.62
N ALA A 226 34.50 13.09 -38.84
CA ALA A 226 33.10 12.64 -38.92
C ALA A 226 32.27 13.39 -39.97
N LYS A 227 31.61 12.64 -40.86
CA LYS A 227 30.68 13.18 -41.89
C LYS A 227 29.21 13.13 -41.46
N GLU A 228 28.86 12.16 -40.61
CA GLU A 228 27.50 11.94 -40.10
C GLU A 228 27.61 11.66 -38.60
N TYR A 229 26.70 12.25 -37.83
CA TYR A 229 26.55 12.05 -36.40
C TYR A 229 25.23 11.32 -36.12
N THR A 230 25.19 10.52 -35.06
CA THR A 230 23.96 9.96 -34.51
C THR A 230 23.79 10.45 -33.09
N LEU A 231 22.74 11.26 -32.86
CA LEU A 231 22.29 11.63 -31.52
C LEU A 231 21.55 10.45 -30.91
N GLU A 232 22.03 9.99 -29.75
CA GLU A 232 21.37 8.98 -28.93
C GLU A 232 20.77 9.64 -27.68
N ILE A 233 19.49 9.39 -27.42
CA ILE A 233 18.79 9.85 -26.21
C ILE A 233 18.15 8.64 -25.54
N SER A 234 18.29 8.49 -24.23
CA SER A 234 17.75 7.39 -23.45
C SER A 234 17.19 7.90 -22.12
N ASN A 235 16.27 7.15 -21.52
CA ASN A 235 15.86 7.34 -20.14
C ASN A 235 16.73 6.54 -19.15
N HIS A 236 17.84 5.94 -19.58
CA HIS A 236 18.77 5.19 -18.74
C HIS A 236 20.23 5.61 -19.00
N PRO A 237 21.05 5.84 -17.95
CA PRO A 237 22.41 6.39 -18.11
C PRO A 237 23.35 5.51 -18.95
N SER A 238 23.14 4.19 -18.95
CA SER A 238 23.94 3.25 -19.74
C SER A 238 23.41 2.98 -21.16
N PHE A 239 22.34 3.67 -21.58
CA PHE A 239 21.69 3.46 -22.87
C PHE A 239 21.22 2.00 -23.10
N SER A 240 20.92 1.26 -22.02
CA SER A 240 20.42 -0.12 -22.10
C SER A 240 18.95 -0.21 -22.52
N LYS A 241 18.16 0.86 -22.36
CA LYS A 241 16.70 0.89 -22.60
C LYS A 241 16.27 2.18 -23.33
N ASN A 242 15.20 2.07 -24.10
CA ASN A 242 14.50 3.19 -24.76
C ASN A 242 15.41 4.20 -25.48
N VAL A 243 16.39 3.70 -26.24
CA VAL A 243 17.33 4.57 -26.96
C VAL A 243 16.72 5.07 -28.26
N ILE A 244 16.50 6.38 -28.35
CA ILE A 244 16.12 7.09 -29.57
C ILE A 244 17.41 7.44 -30.31
N ARG A 245 17.53 7.04 -31.57
CA ARG A 245 18.68 7.35 -32.44
C ARG A 245 18.24 8.23 -33.60
N THR A 246 18.91 9.38 -33.76
CA THR A 246 18.62 10.29 -34.87
C THR A 246 19.92 10.70 -35.56
N LYS A 247 20.00 10.44 -36.87
CA LYS A 247 21.15 10.83 -37.70
C LYS A 247 21.10 12.31 -38.08
N SER A 248 22.26 12.95 -38.18
CA SER A 248 22.41 14.33 -38.62
C SER A 248 23.75 14.52 -39.34
N ASN A 249 23.72 15.27 -40.44
CA ASN A 249 24.94 15.73 -41.12
C ASN A 249 25.45 17.08 -40.55
N GLY A 250 24.69 17.70 -39.66
CA GLY A 250 25.06 18.92 -38.96
C GLY A 250 25.58 18.65 -37.55
N THR A 251 25.92 19.72 -36.83
CA THR A 251 26.39 19.68 -35.44
C THR A 251 25.33 20.11 -34.43
N SER A 252 24.07 20.17 -34.86
CA SER A 252 22.93 20.45 -34.00
C SER A 252 21.70 19.68 -34.44
N LEU A 253 20.79 19.45 -33.48
CA LEU A 253 19.51 18.80 -33.72
C LEU A 253 18.49 19.25 -32.68
N ASN A 254 17.24 19.45 -33.10
CA ASN A 254 16.13 19.73 -32.19
C ASN A 254 15.26 18.49 -32.02
N ARG A 255 14.89 18.19 -30.79
CA ARG A 255 13.95 17.09 -30.48
C ARG A 255 13.02 17.49 -29.36
N SER A 256 11.71 17.29 -29.57
CA SER A 256 10.74 17.40 -28.49
C SER A 256 10.73 16.12 -27.66
N LEU A 257 10.85 16.28 -26.35
CA LEU A 257 10.93 15.17 -25.39
C LEU A 257 9.92 15.38 -24.26
N GLU A 258 9.42 14.29 -23.71
CA GLU A 258 8.48 14.31 -22.60
C GLU A 258 9.16 14.68 -21.28
N LYS A 259 8.34 14.97 -20.26
CA LYS A 259 8.82 15.20 -18.89
C LYS A 259 9.59 13.99 -18.36
N GLY A 260 10.64 14.22 -17.58
CA GLY A 260 11.47 13.18 -17.00
C GLY A 260 12.97 13.45 -17.15
N THR A 261 13.77 12.52 -16.64
CA THR A 261 15.23 12.51 -16.77
C THR A 261 15.62 11.88 -18.09
N HIS A 262 16.47 12.57 -18.85
CA HIS A 262 17.00 12.12 -20.14
C HIS A 262 18.52 12.12 -20.10
N TYR A 263 19.09 11.06 -20.64
CA TYR A 263 20.52 10.91 -20.88
C TYR A 263 20.76 10.99 -22.38
N TRP A 264 21.82 11.66 -22.79
CA TRP A 264 22.11 11.84 -24.20
C TRP A 264 23.61 11.83 -24.48
N ARG A 265 23.95 11.37 -25.67
CA ARG A 265 25.31 11.36 -26.23
C ARG A 265 25.25 11.43 -27.74
N VAL A 266 26.38 11.76 -28.35
CA VAL A 266 26.55 11.79 -29.80
C VAL A 266 27.57 10.76 -30.20
N THR A 267 27.30 10.05 -31.29
CA THR A 267 28.20 9.05 -31.86
C THR A 267 28.50 9.39 -33.31
N ALA A 268 29.68 9.02 -33.80
CA ALA A 268 30.05 9.12 -35.20
C ALA A 268 30.90 7.91 -35.61
N ILE A 269 31.02 7.65 -36.91
CA ILE A 269 31.95 6.65 -37.43
C ILE A 269 33.14 7.40 -38.02
N ASN A 270 34.34 7.10 -37.54
CA ASN A 270 35.55 7.64 -38.14
C ASN A 270 35.80 6.94 -39.49
N PRO A 271 35.76 7.65 -40.63
CA PRO A 271 35.90 7.04 -41.94
C PRO A 271 37.32 6.50 -42.20
N GLY A 272 38.34 6.98 -41.49
CA GLY A 272 39.72 6.52 -41.64
C GLY A 272 40.00 5.19 -40.92
N THR A 273 39.31 4.91 -39.82
CA THR A 273 39.53 3.68 -39.01
C THR A 273 38.34 2.71 -39.03
N GLY A 274 37.17 3.17 -39.49
CA GLY A 274 35.90 2.44 -39.40
C GLY A 274 35.37 2.28 -37.98
N LYS A 275 36.04 2.83 -36.96
CA LYS A 275 35.65 2.71 -35.55
C LYS A 275 34.63 3.77 -35.15
N SER A 276 33.76 3.43 -34.20
CA SER A 276 32.82 4.37 -33.59
C SER A 276 33.54 5.30 -32.62
N GLU A 277 33.27 6.59 -32.76
CA GLU A 277 33.66 7.67 -31.85
C GLU A 277 32.43 8.12 -31.06
N PHE A 278 32.64 8.49 -29.80
CA PHE A 278 31.57 8.85 -28.87
C PHE A 278 31.84 10.24 -28.25
N SER A 279 30.79 10.87 -27.74
CA SER A 279 30.90 11.93 -26.75
C SER A 279 30.83 11.36 -25.34
N GLU A 280 31.09 12.21 -24.33
CA GLU A 280 30.66 11.91 -22.97
C GLU A 280 29.12 11.76 -22.87
N THR A 281 28.65 11.07 -21.85
CA THR A 281 27.21 10.97 -21.55
C THR A 281 26.75 12.08 -20.62
N ARG A 282 25.86 12.96 -21.10
CA ARG A 282 25.22 14.01 -20.28
C ARG A 282 23.79 13.68 -19.90
N SER A 283 23.29 14.25 -18.80
CA SER A 283 21.88 14.22 -18.40
C SER A 283 21.24 15.60 -18.30
N PHE A 284 19.93 15.65 -18.48
CA PHE A 284 19.10 16.82 -18.19
C PHE A 284 17.70 16.36 -17.76
N ILE A 285 16.94 17.25 -17.13
CA ILE A 285 15.62 16.93 -16.58
C ILE A 285 14.60 17.92 -17.14
N ILE A 286 13.51 17.40 -17.70
CA ILE A 286 12.33 18.17 -18.10
C ILE A 286 11.28 18.03 -17.00
N LEU A 287 11.01 19.12 -16.31
CA LEU A 287 10.05 19.20 -15.21
C LEU A 287 8.70 19.73 -15.70
N GLY A 288 7.66 19.33 -14.98
CA GLY A 288 6.37 20.01 -15.03
C GLY A 288 6.40 21.37 -14.31
N GLU A 289 5.23 21.98 -14.22
CA GLU A 289 5.05 23.13 -13.32
C GLU A 289 5.25 22.69 -11.87
N LEU A 290 6.06 23.45 -11.13
CA LEU A 290 6.25 23.24 -9.69
C LEU A 290 5.10 23.92 -8.96
N LYS A 291 3.98 23.20 -8.86
CA LYS A 291 2.73 23.64 -8.24
C LYS A 291 2.28 22.63 -7.19
N SER A 292 1.96 23.11 -5.99
CA SER A 292 1.37 22.30 -4.93
C SER A 292 -0.16 22.30 -5.02
N SER A 293 -0.81 21.27 -4.49
CA SER A 293 -2.26 21.19 -4.33
C SER A 293 -2.64 21.16 -2.86
N LEU A 294 -3.38 22.18 -2.41
CA LEU A 294 -3.94 22.25 -1.07
C LEU A 294 -5.27 21.51 -1.05
N PHE A 295 -5.38 20.47 -0.22
CA PHE A 295 -6.56 19.59 -0.16
C PHE A 295 -7.28 19.63 1.19
N THR A 296 -6.70 20.30 2.19
CA THR A 296 -7.37 20.60 3.45
C THR A 296 -7.13 22.07 3.78
N PRO A 297 -8.17 22.85 4.12
CA PRO A 297 -9.61 22.52 4.05
C PRO A 297 -10.08 22.09 2.66
N ALA A 298 -11.21 21.41 2.59
CA ALA A 298 -11.89 21.15 1.32
C ALA A 298 -12.47 22.45 0.74
N LYS A 299 -12.70 22.47 -0.58
CA LYS A 299 -13.27 23.64 -1.26
C LYS A 299 -14.67 23.92 -0.72
N SER A 300 -14.87 25.13 -0.20
CA SER A 300 -16.10 25.62 0.41
C SER A 300 -16.50 24.90 1.69
N GLU A 301 -15.54 24.27 2.39
CA GLU A 301 -15.76 23.71 3.72
C GLU A 301 -16.21 24.80 4.71
N GLU A 302 -17.13 24.44 5.61
CA GLU A 302 -17.67 25.33 6.64
C GLU A 302 -17.28 24.81 8.03
N PHE A 303 -16.50 25.61 8.75
CA PHE A 303 -16.17 25.38 10.15
C PHE A 303 -17.11 26.18 11.03
N LYS A 304 -17.81 25.51 11.93
CA LYS A 304 -18.79 26.13 12.82
C LYS A 304 -18.30 26.10 14.25
N PHE A 305 -18.59 27.17 15.00
CA PHE A 305 -18.17 27.26 16.40
C PHE A 305 -19.08 28.16 17.22
N THR A 306 -19.06 28.01 18.54
CA THR A 306 -19.79 28.90 19.47
C THR A 306 -18.79 29.75 20.24
N SER A 307 -18.30 29.26 21.38
CA SER A 307 -17.27 29.91 22.22
C SER A 307 -15.88 29.34 21.94
N ASN A 308 -15.78 28.04 21.63
CA ASN A 308 -14.52 27.37 21.35
C ASN A 308 -14.17 27.46 19.87
N VAL A 309 -13.20 28.31 19.52
CA VAL A 309 -12.77 28.48 18.12
C VAL A 309 -12.14 27.19 17.57
N PRO A 310 -12.42 26.81 16.30
CA PRO A 310 -11.91 25.58 15.72
C PRO A 310 -10.45 25.75 15.33
N SER A 311 -9.66 24.69 15.50
CA SER A 311 -8.32 24.60 14.93
C SER A 311 -8.43 24.08 13.49
N ILE A 312 -8.00 24.88 12.52
CA ILE A 312 -8.08 24.52 11.10
C ILE A 312 -6.70 24.04 10.64
N VAL A 313 -6.64 22.81 10.15
CA VAL A 313 -5.43 22.22 9.59
C VAL A 313 -5.40 22.44 8.10
N PHE A 314 -4.27 22.91 7.61
CA PHE A 314 -3.97 23.06 6.20
C PHE A 314 -2.96 21.99 5.80
N GLN A 315 -3.27 21.26 4.73
CA GLN A 315 -2.36 20.24 4.21
C GLN A 315 -2.34 20.29 2.68
N TRP A 316 -1.15 20.08 2.12
CA TRP A 316 -0.91 20.19 0.69
C TRP A 316 0.04 19.11 0.17
N THR A 317 0.09 18.93 -1.14
CA THR A 317 0.97 17.94 -1.78
C THR A 317 2.42 18.45 -1.82
N PRO A 318 3.42 17.60 -1.50
CA PRO A 318 4.82 17.96 -1.69
C PRO A 318 5.13 18.16 -3.18
N VAL A 319 6.12 19.02 -3.45
CA VAL A 319 6.59 19.36 -4.79
C VAL A 319 8.07 19.00 -4.90
N ASP A 320 8.50 18.49 -6.06
CA ASP A 320 9.90 18.16 -6.30
C ASP A 320 10.82 19.38 -6.03
N PHE A 321 12.02 19.11 -5.52
CA PHE A 321 13.01 20.12 -5.13
C PHE A 321 12.55 21.10 -4.04
N THR A 322 11.43 20.84 -3.35
CA THR A 322 10.83 21.77 -2.38
C THR A 322 10.62 21.13 -1.01
N ASN A 323 11.29 21.65 0.01
CA ASN A 323 10.97 21.35 1.42
C ASN A 323 10.32 22.53 2.16
N ASN A 324 10.51 23.76 1.65
CA ASN A 324 9.95 24.97 2.24
C ASN A 324 8.84 25.53 1.36
N TYR A 325 7.79 26.05 1.99
CA TYR A 325 6.63 26.59 1.33
C TYR A 325 6.24 27.92 1.95
N ILE A 326 5.82 28.89 1.15
CA ILE A 326 5.11 30.06 1.68
C ILE A 326 3.64 29.70 1.80
N PHE A 327 3.12 29.68 3.02
CA PHE A 327 1.69 29.57 3.29
C PHE A 327 1.09 30.98 3.37
N GLU A 328 0.07 31.23 2.56
CA GLU A 328 -0.69 32.48 2.57
C GLU A 328 -2.17 32.24 2.90
N LEU A 329 -2.69 32.99 3.86
CA LEU A 329 -4.11 33.06 4.20
C LEU A 329 -4.61 34.50 4.05
N ALA A 330 -5.67 34.71 3.28
CA ALA A 330 -6.24 36.02 2.99
C ALA A 330 -7.77 36.07 3.22
N LYS A 331 -8.32 37.28 3.29
CA LYS A 331 -9.78 37.53 3.37
C LYS A 331 -10.45 37.63 2.00
N ASP A 332 -9.68 37.94 0.97
CA ASP A 332 -10.13 38.11 -0.40
C ASP A 332 -9.48 37.08 -1.34
N LYS A 333 -10.09 36.86 -2.51
CA LYS A 333 -9.65 35.85 -3.48
C LYS A 333 -8.36 36.25 -4.19
N GLU A 334 -8.12 37.55 -4.28
CA GLU A 334 -7.01 38.20 -4.97
C GLU A 334 -5.75 38.32 -4.10
N PHE A 335 -5.84 37.93 -2.81
CA PHE A 335 -4.76 38.01 -1.82
C PHE A 335 -4.22 39.45 -1.63
N LYS A 336 -5.12 40.45 -1.61
CA LYS A 336 -4.79 41.84 -1.26
C LYS A 336 -4.76 42.06 0.26
N GLU A 337 -5.61 41.38 1.00
CA GLU A 337 -5.71 41.42 2.46
C GLU A 337 -5.19 40.12 3.08
N ILE A 338 -3.86 39.95 3.07
CA ILE A 338 -3.19 38.77 3.63
C ILE A 338 -3.16 38.87 5.17
N LEU A 339 -3.66 37.82 5.82
CA LEU A 339 -3.65 37.64 7.27
C LEU A 339 -2.43 36.86 7.76
N ILE A 340 -2.00 35.86 7.00
CA ILE A 340 -0.85 35.03 7.31
C ILE A 340 0.01 34.93 6.06
N ASN A 341 1.30 35.21 6.20
CA ASN A 341 2.32 34.95 5.18
C ASN A 341 3.54 34.40 5.93
N GLN A 342 3.75 33.08 5.87
CA GLN A 342 4.79 32.41 6.64
C GLN A 342 5.49 31.35 5.81
N GLU A 343 6.80 31.20 6.02
CA GLU A 343 7.55 30.09 5.48
C GLU A 343 7.43 28.88 6.40
N ILE A 344 6.98 27.76 5.84
CA ILE A 344 6.70 26.51 6.52
C ILE A 344 7.60 25.43 5.93
N GLN A 345 8.30 24.69 6.78
CA GLN A 345 9.00 23.48 6.40
C GLN A 345 8.03 22.30 6.43
N GLY A 346 8.02 21.49 5.38
CA GLY A 346 7.07 20.39 5.22
C GLY A 346 5.71 20.82 4.66
N THR A 347 4.70 19.97 4.81
CA THR A 347 3.44 20.10 4.06
C THR A 347 2.19 20.30 4.91
N LEU A 348 2.35 20.82 6.13
CA LEU A 348 1.26 20.99 7.08
C LEU A 348 1.39 22.31 7.83
N TYR A 349 0.28 23.02 7.98
CA TYR A 349 0.16 24.20 8.84
C TYR A 349 -1.12 24.12 9.67
N ARG A 350 -1.08 24.59 10.92
CA ARG A 350 -2.25 24.60 11.80
C ARG A 350 -2.57 26.03 12.24
N TRP A 351 -3.80 26.45 12.01
CA TRP A 351 -4.29 27.76 12.40
C TRP A 351 -5.26 27.65 13.59
N ASP A 352 -4.78 28.07 14.76
CA ASP A 352 -5.51 27.95 16.04
C ASP A 352 -6.28 29.22 16.45
N LYS A 353 -6.05 30.35 15.77
CA LYS A 353 -6.65 31.67 16.10
C LYS A 353 -7.72 32.06 15.09
N THR A 354 -8.65 31.15 14.84
CA THR A 354 -9.71 31.34 13.86
C THR A 354 -10.71 32.40 14.34
N LYS A 355 -11.25 33.16 13.38
CA LYS A 355 -12.32 34.12 13.59
C LYS A 355 -13.41 33.86 12.57
N GLU A 356 -14.60 34.38 12.84
CA GLU A 356 -15.67 34.34 11.85
C GLU A 356 -15.28 35.11 10.59
N GLY A 357 -15.57 34.52 9.43
CA GLY A 357 -15.29 35.11 8.13
C GLY A 357 -15.16 34.08 7.02
N LYS A 358 -15.07 34.60 5.79
CA LYS A 358 -14.69 33.84 4.61
C LYS A 358 -13.20 34.06 4.35
N TYR A 359 -12.48 32.98 4.07
CA TYR A 359 -11.04 33.00 3.89
C TYR A 359 -10.63 32.26 2.63
N PHE A 360 -9.44 32.63 2.14
CA PHE A 360 -8.79 32.01 0.99
C PHE A 360 -7.37 31.63 1.39
N ALA A 361 -6.98 30.38 1.17
CA ALA A 361 -5.62 29.91 1.41
C ALA A 361 -4.96 29.48 0.11
N ARG A 362 -3.65 29.74 -0.01
CA ARG A 362 -2.81 29.20 -1.08
C ARG A 362 -1.40 28.93 -0.55
N VAL A 363 -0.67 28.09 -1.27
CA VAL A 363 0.69 27.69 -0.93
C VAL A 363 1.59 27.92 -2.13
N ILE A 364 2.77 28.49 -1.89
CA ILE A 364 3.77 28.75 -2.91
C ILE A 364 5.01 27.90 -2.58
N PRO A 365 5.34 26.89 -3.40
CA PRO A 365 6.59 26.13 -3.23
C PRO A 365 7.81 27.06 -3.31
N LYS A 366 8.82 26.83 -2.47
CA LYS A 366 10.16 27.43 -2.61
C LYS A 366 11.17 26.35 -3.02
N PRO A 367 11.41 26.15 -4.32
CA PRO A 367 12.42 25.21 -4.78
C PRO A 367 13.80 25.58 -4.24
N SER A 368 14.60 24.57 -3.90
CA SER A 368 15.97 24.76 -3.41
C SER A 368 16.96 25.22 -4.50
N LEU A 369 16.59 25.06 -5.77
CA LEU A 369 17.36 25.50 -6.93
C LEU A 369 16.87 26.86 -7.43
N THR A 370 17.77 27.84 -7.53
CA THR A 370 17.47 29.23 -7.91
C THR A 370 16.90 29.38 -9.32
N ASP A 371 17.26 28.48 -10.23
CA ASP A 371 16.83 28.52 -11.63
C ASP A 371 15.39 28.01 -11.82
N LEU A 372 14.81 27.36 -10.80
CA LEU A 372 13.48 26.79 -10.86
C LEU A 372 12.43 27.81 -10.40
N LYS A 373 11.41 28.02 -11.24
CA LYS A 373 10.28 28.88 -10.92
C LYS A 373 9.11 28.03 -10.44
N ALA A 374 8.65 28.29 -9.23
CA ALA A 374 7.41 27.75 -8.71
C ALA A 374 6.25 28.73 -8.94
N ILE A 375 5.05 28.17 -9.02
CA ILE A 375 3.82 28.94 -9.12
C ILE A 375 2.94 28.68 -7.90
N PRO A 376 2.12 29.67 -7.47
CA PRO A 376 1.16 29.45 -6.38
C PRO A 376 0.20 28.31 -6.69
N SER A 377 -0.23 27.59 -5.64
CA SER A 377 -1.34 26.66 -5.72
C SER A 377 -2.62 27.38 -6.15
N ASP A 378 -3.60 26.61 -6.61
CA ASP A 378 -4.96 27.15 -6.68
C ASP A 378 -5.41 27.57 -5.28
N SER A 379 -6.19 28.64 -5.20
CA SER A 379 -6.72 29.11 -3.93
C SER A 379 -7.92 28.28 -3.50
N VAL A 380 -7.93 27.90 -2.23
CA VAL A 380 -9.05 27.21 -1.60
C VAL A 380 -9.81 28.18 -0.72
N SER A 381 -11.11 28.31 -0.96
CA SER A 381 -12.00 29.11 -0.12
C SER A 381 -12.68 28.25 0.93
N PHE A 382 -12.80 28.74 2.15
CA PHE A 382 -13.57 28.11 3.23
C PHE A 382 -14.22 29.17 4.10
N ASN A 383 -15.22 28.77 4.90
CA ASN A 383 -15.95 29.68 5.78
C ASN A 383 -15.78 29.24 7.22
N VAL A 384 -15.65 30.22 8.12
CA VAL A 384 -15.74 30.01 9.56
C VAL A 384 -16.93 30.80 10.05
N ARG A 385 -17.90 30.12 10.64
CA ARG A 385 -19.19 30.70 11.06
C ARG A 385 -19.35 30.57 12.56
N LYS A 386 -19.70 31.67 13.22
CA LYS A 386 -20.09 31.65 14.63
C LYS A 386 -21.57 31.30 14.75
N LEU A 387 -21.88 30.34 15.60
CA LEU A 387 -23.24 29.95 15.97
C LEU A 387 -23.56 30.53 17.34
N GLU A 388 -24.81 30.95 17.54
CA GLU A 388 -25.29 31.39 18.85
C GLU A 388 -25.43 30.21 19.84
N LYS A 389 -25.80 29.03 19.32
CA LYS A 389 -25.94 27.78 20.07
C LYS A 389 -25.29 26.64 19.30
N PRO A 390 -24.72 25.64 19.98
CA PRO A 390 -24.10 24.51 19.29
C PRO A 390 -25.16 23.67 18.60
N GLU A 391 -24.75 22.99 17.54
CA GLU A 391 -25.62 22.04 16.86
C GLU A 391 -25.95 20.85 17.78
N PRO A 392 -27.15 20.26 17.65
CA PRO A 392 -27.50 19.06 18.40
C PRO A 392 -26.47 17.94 18.20
N PRO A 393 -26.21 17.11 19.22
CA PRO A 393 -25.36 15.94 19.04
C PRO A 393 -25.86 15.06 17.88
N VAL A 394 -24.93 14.45 17.15
CA VAL A 394 -25.23 13.58 16.01
C VAL A 394 -25.13 12.13 16.45
N LEU A 395 -26.25 11.42 16.39
CA LEU A 395 -26.29 10.00 16.69
C LEU A 395 -25.49 9.19 15.66
N LYS A 396 -24.73 8.19 16.09
CA LYS A 396 -23.89 7.35 15.22
C LYS A 396 -24.31 5.89 15.26
N LYS A 397 -24.35 5.29 16.46
CA LYS A 397 -24.76 3.91 16.68
C LYS A 397 -25.79 3.80 17.81
N PRO A 398 -26.81 2.94 17.70
CA PRO A 398 -27.21 2.22 16.49
C PRO A 398 -27.57 3.16 15.33
N SER A 399 -27.42 2.67 14.11
CA SER A 399 -27.90 3.31 12.88
C SER A 399 -29.43 3.40 12.93
N ASP A 400 -30.01 4.35 12.20
CA ASP A 400 -31.47 4.46 12.17
C ASP A 400 -32.09 3.18 11.59
N GLN A 401 -33.10 2.64 12.28
CA GLN A 401 -33.77 1.37 11.98
C GLN A 401 -32.87 0.13 12.08
N GLU A 402 -31.73 0.21 12.77
CA GLU A 402 -30.88 -0.96 12.98
C GLU A 402 -31.64 -2.08 13.73
N GLU A 403 -31.53 -3.30 13.22
CA GLU A 403 -32.09 -4.49 13.85
C GLU A 403 -31.07 -5.13 14.79
N ILE A 404 -31.46 -5.32 16.03
CA ILE A 404 -30.60 -5.83 17.10
C ILE A 404 -31.20 -7.14 17.62
N SER A 405 -30.39 -8.18 17.68
CA SER A 405 -30.77 -9.47 18.26
C SER A 405 -31.17 -9.31 19.74
N LEU A 406 -32.38 -9.76 20.09
CA LEU A 406 -32.88 -9.76 21.46
C LEU A 406 -31.93 -10.47 22.40
N ARG A 407 -31.35 -11.61 21.98
CA ARG A 407 -30.41 -12.40 22.78
C ARG A 407 -29.16 -11.61 23.16
N LYS A 408 -28.66 -10.77 22.24
CA LYS A 408 -27.51 -9.90 22.50
C LYS A 408 -27.89 -8.82 23.50
N PHE A 409 -29.00 -8.13 23.23
CA PHE A 409 -29.44 -7.00 24.02
C PHE A 409 -29.84 -7.43 25.44
N SER A 410 -30.58 -8.54 25.59
CA SER A 410 -31.13 -9.01 26.87
C SER A 410 -30.09 -9.49 27.89
N LYS A 411 -28.85 -9.72 27.45
CA LYS A 411 -27.77 -10.18 28.33
C LYS A 411 -26.85 -9.06 28.76
N GLU A 412 -26.41 -8.22 27.82
CA GLU A 412 -25.32 -7.27 28.02
C GLU A 412 -25.71 -5.81 27.70
N GLY A 413 -26.96 -5.58 27.27
CA GLY A 413 -27.40 -4.30 26.74
C GLY A 413 -26.90 -4.06 25.31
N ASN A 414 -26.93 -2.80 24.88
CA ASN A 414 -26.36 -2.38 23.60
C ASN A 414 -25.55 -1.10 23.73
N LEU A 415 -24.50 -0.97 22.90
CA LEU A 415 -23.66 0.22 22.81
C LEU A 415 -24.34 1.30 21.97
N PHE A 416 -24.45 2.49 22.55
CA PHE A 416 -24.89 3.70 21.90
C PHE A 416 -23.72 4.66 21.75
N VAL A 417 -23.58 5.27 20.58
CA VAL A 417 -22.48 6.18 20.22
C VAL A 417 -23.07 7.40 19.51
N TRP A 418 -22.57 8.57 19.87
CA TRP A 418 -22.91 9.85 19.26
C TRP A 418 -21.66 10.72 19.13
N SER A 419 -21.78 11.89 18.51
CA SER A 419 -20.74 12.91 18.46
C SER A 419 -21.37 14.27 18.74
N GLY A 420 -20.79 15.07 19.63
CA GLY A 420 -21.23 16.44 19.92
C GLY A 420 -20.04 17.38 19.96
N SER A 421 -20.29 18.69 19.95
CA SER A 421 -19.24 19.69 20.12
C SER A 421 -18.66 19.65 21.54
N ALA A 422 -17.51 20.30 21.74
CA ALA A 422 -16.89 20.47 23.06
C ALA A 422 -17.68 21.41 24.01
N ASP A 423 -18.80 21.97 23.53
CA ASP A 423 -19.64 22.88 24.31
C ASP A 423 -20.56 22.12 25.28
N PHE A 424 -20.80 20.84 25.04
CA PHE A 424 -21.55 19.96 25.93
C PHE A 424 -20.65 19.45 27.06
N SER A 425 -21.07 19.68 28.31
CA SER A 425 -20.36 19.21 29.51
C SER A 425 -20.75 17.78 29.91
N GLU A 426 -21.97 17.37 29.57
CA GLU A 426 -22.55 16.08 29.91
C GLU A 426 -23.60 15.69 28.87
N TYR A 427 -23.78 14.39 28.66
CA TYR A 427 -24.83 13.82 27.84
C TYR A 427 -25.76 12.97 28.70
N THR A 428 -27.06 12.98 28.41
CA THR A 428 -28.04 12.03 28.95
C THR A 428 -28.59 11.19 27.81
N LEU A 429 -28.40 9.86 27.88
CA LEU A 429 -28.99 8.91 26.94
C LEU A 429 -30.37 8.51 27.45
N GLU A 430 -31.39 8.70 26.61
CA GLU A 430 -32.76 8.25 26.86
C GLU A 430 -33.18 7.20 25.83
N ILE A 431 -33.77 6.09 26.30
CA ILE A 431 -34.38 5.04 25.47
C ILE A 431 -35.81 4.84 25.95
N ALA A 432 -36.77 4.83 25.03
CA ALA A 432 -38.19 4.67 25.30
C ALA A 432 -38.82 3.62 24.37
N ASN A 433 -40.00 3.10 24.74
CA ASN A 433 -40.79 2.22 23.87
C ASN A 433 -41.80 2.98 22.99
N ASP A 434 -41.86 4.31 23.12
CA ASP A 434 -42.69 5.20 22.32
C ASP A 434 -41.87 6.40 21.79
N SER A 435 -42.27 6.95 20.65
CA SER A 435 -41.53 8.03 19.99
C SER A 435 -41.64 9.38 20.71
N GLU A 436 -42.61 9.54 21.60
CA GLU A 436 -42.85 10.77 22.37
C GLU A 436 -42.08 10.77 23.71
N PHE A 437 -41.40 9.68 24.04
CA PHE A 437 -40.67 9.47 25.31
C PHE A 437 -41.56 9.60 26.56
N LYS A 438 -42.82 9.16 26.46
CA LYS A 438 -43.72 9.06 27.62
C LYS A 438 -43.33 7.91 28.55
N ASN A 439 -42.79 6.83 27.99
CA ASN A 439 -42.38 5.61 28.70
C ASN A 439 -40.87 5.35 28.51
N ILE A 440 -40.06 6.05 29.31
CA ILE A 440 -38.61 5.90 29.27
C ILE A 440 -38.18 4.62 30.00
N LEU A 441 -37.45 3.76 29.30
CA LEU A 441 -36.90 2.50 29.79
C LEU A 441 -35.46 2.63 30.29
N PHE A 442 -34.71 3.58 29.75
CA PHE A 442 -33.33 3.85 30.15
C PHE A 442 -33.09 5.35 30.15
N ASN A 443 -32.53 5.86 31.25
CA ASN A 443 -32.12 7.26 31.38
C ASN A 443 -30.83 7.32 32.20
N LYS A 444 -29.71 7.71 31.57
CA LYS A 444 -28.43 7.80 32.27
C LYS A 444 -27.53 8.88 31.70
N LYS A 445 -26.84 9.57 32.61
CA LYS A 445 -25.85 10.61 32.33
C LYS A 445 -24.46 10.03 32.09
N THR A 446 -23.67 10.68 31.24
CA THR A 446 -22.28 10.35 30.93
C THR A 446 -21.53 11.57 30.41
N ASN A 447 -20.22 11.66 30.65
CA ASN A 447 -19.32 12.65 30.04
C ASN A 447 -18.65 12.12 28.75
N SER A 448 -18.88 10.85 28.42
CA SER A 448 -18.37 10.21 27.19
C SER A 448 -19.37 10.35 26.04
N SER A 449 -18.87 10.26 24.81
CA SER A 449 -19.67 10.22 23.57
C SER A 449 -20.27 8.83 23.27
N SER A 450 -20.23 7.94 24.26
CA SER A 450 -20.81 6.60 24.18
C SER A 450 -21.27 6.09 25.54
N LEU A 451 -22.24 5.16 25.51
CA LEU A 451 -22.75 4.49 26.71
C LEU A 451 -23.38 3.14 26.35
N ILE A 452 -23.22 2.16 27.23
CA ILE A 452 -23.93 0.88 27.15
C ILE A 452 -25.21 0.99 27.98
N SER A 453 -26.34 0.66 27.36
CA SER A 453 -27.67 0.62 28.00
C SER A 453 -27.84 -0.60 28.92
N SER A 454 -28.85 -0.56 29.80
CA SER A 454 -29.28 -1.77 30.49
C SER A 454 -29.95 -2.75 29.52
N PRO A 455 -29.94 -4.06 29.80
CA PRO A 455 -30.62 -5.05 28.97
C PRO A 455 -32.12 -4.75 28.76
N ILE A 456 -32.61 -5.08 27.57
CA ILE A 456 -34.03 -5.05 27.20
C ILE A 456 -34.45 -6.49 26.89
N SER A 457 -35.49 -6.97 27.56
CA SER A 457 -35.90 -8.39 27.53
C SER A 457 -36.99 -8.72 26.52
N ASN A 458 -37.62 -7.71 25.90
CA ASN A 458 -38.73 -7.89 24.97
C ASN A 458 -38.31 -7.50 23.55
N ALA A 459 -38.80 -8.25 22.56
CA ALA A 459 -38.72 -7.82 21.17
C ALA A 459 -39.71 -6.67 20.93
N GLY A 460 -39.36 -5.76 20.03
CA GLY A 460 -40.17 -4.58 19.74
C GLY A 460 -39.38 -3.45 19.08
N THR A 461 -40.08 -2.37 18.77
CA THR A 461 -39.46 -1.13 18.28
C THR A 461 -39.21 -0.20 19.47
N TYR A 462 -38.02 0.40 19.50
CA TYR A 462 -37.59 1.31 20.55
C TYR A 462 -37.04 2.59 19.94
N PHE A 463 -37.18 3.67 20.69
CA PHE A 463 -36.75 5.00 20.30
C PHE A 463 -35.67 5.47 21.25
N TRP A 464 -34.68 6.18 20.72
CA TRP A 464 -33.62 6.73 21.54
C TRP A 464 -33.23 8.13 21.08
N ARG A 465 -32.79 8.92 22.04
CA ARG A 465 -32.27 10.27 21.82
C ARG A 465 -31.18 10.56 22.84
N VAL A 466 -30.34 11.53 22.52
CA VAL A 466 -29.34 12.04 23.45
C VAL A 466 -29.67 13.50 23.77
N LYS A 467 -29.58 13.85 25.04
CA LYS A 467 -29.70 15.22 25.52
C LYS A 467 -28.31 15.72 25.89
N GLY A 468 -27.81 16.70 25.14
CA GLY A 468 -26.55 17.39 25.45
C GLY A 468 -26.81 18.53 26.43
N THR A 469 -26.19 18.48 27.61
CA THR A 469 -26.22 19.56 28.60
C THR A 469 -25.10 20.54 28.28
N LEU A 470 -25.46 21.80 28.11
CA LEU A 470 -24.51 22.90 27.89
C LEU A 470 -23.90 23.37 29.21
N LYS A 471 -22.73 23.99 29.15
CA LYS A 471 -22.16 24.71 30.32
C LYS A 471 -23.04 25.90 30.73
N GLU A 472 -23.64 26.57 29.75
CA GLU A 472 -24.59 27.68 29.92
C GLU A 472 -25.72 27.54 28.90
N GLY A 473 -26.97 27.74 29.34
CA GLY A 473 -28.17 27.66 28.49
C GLY A 473 -28.92 26.34 28.57
N ASP A 474 -29.99 26.24 27.77
CA ASP A 474 -30.89 25.09 27.77
C ASP A 474 -30.27 23.85 27.10
N PRO A 475 -30.52 22.65 27.63
CA PRO A 475 -30.04 21.42 27.02
C PRO A 475 -30.65 21.18 25.64
N ILE A 476 -29.86 20.60 24.74
CA ILE A 476 -30.25 20.37 23.34
C ILE A 476 -30.46 18.87 23.12
N PHE A 477 -31.62 18.51 22.57
CA PHE A 477 -31.92 17.13 22.20
C PHE A 477 -31.49 16.85 20.77
N THR A 478 -31.02 15.62 20.53
CA THR A 478 -30.90 15.08 19.18
C THR A 478 -32.26 14.85 18.55
N THR A 479 -32.30 14.71 17.23
CA THR A 479 -33.43 14.05 16.58
C THR A 479 -33.56 12.63 17.12
N VAL A 480 -34.81 12.17 17.28
CA VAL A 480 -35.11 10.83 17.75
C VAL A 480 -34.74 9.83 16.65
N ARG A 481 -34.08 8.73 17.04
CA ARG A 481 -33.86 7.57 16.16
C ARG A 481 -34.61 6.37 16.66
N GLN A 482 -34.91 5.45 15.75
CA GLN A 482 -35.52 4.17 16.08
C GLN A 482 -34.55 3.01 15.86
N PHE A 483 -34.69 1.95 16.64
CA PHE A 483 -34.06 0.65 16.41
C PHE A 483 -35.06 -0.45 16.76
N LYS A 484 -34.87 -1.64 16.19
CA LYS A 484 -35.78 -2.77 16.39
C LYS A 484 -35.05 -3.91 17.08
N VAL A 485 -35.55 -4.34 18.23
CA VAL A 485 -35.07 -5.54 18.91
C VAL A 485 -35.88 -6.72 18.40
N GLN A 486 -35.23 -7.71 17.81
CA GLN A 486 -35.90 -8.87 17.22
C GLN A 486 -35.50 -10.17 17.92
N SER A 487 -36.49 -11.00 18.22
CA SER A 487 -36.23 -12.39 18.56
C SER A 487 -35.87 -13.16 17.28
N LEU A 488 -34.82 -13.97 17.32
CA LEU A 488 -34.49 -14.83 16.20
C LEU A 488 -35.34 -16.10 16.30
N GLU A 489 -36.39 -16.18 15.49
CA GLU A 489 -37.41 -17.24 15.59
C GLU A 489 -36.95 -18.58 15.01
N ASN A 490 -35.97 -18.59 14.10
CA ASN A 490 -35.41 -19.82 13.53
C ASN A 490 -33.95 -19.64 13.08
N LEU A 491 -33.29 -20.78 12.84
CA LEU A 491 -31.94 -20.85 12.29
C LEU A 491 -32.01 -21.27 10.82
N GLU A 492 -31.39 -20.50 9.91
CA GLU A 492 -31.39 -20.83 8.49
C GLU A 492 -30.34 -21.91 8.17
N LEU A 493 -30.75 -22.94 7.42
CA LEU A 493 -29.90 -24.03 6.95
C LEU A 493 -29.42 -23.75 5.52
N LEU A 494 -28.10 -23.80 5.31
CA LEU A 494 -27.46 -23.36 4.07
C LEU A 494 -27.01 -24.53 3.19
N PHE A 495 -26.50 -25.62 3.77
CA PHE A 495 -26.04 -26.79 3.01
C PHE A 495 -26.05 -28.07 3.87
N PRO A 496 -26.48 -29.23 3.35
CA PRO A 496 -27.17 -29.44 2.07
C PRO A 496 -28.49 -28.66 1.98
N ALA A 497 -28.78 -28.06 0.82
CA ALA A 497 -30.02 -27.33 0.62
C ALA A 497 -31.24 -28.27 0.64
N ASN A 498 -32.43 -27.71 0.89
CA ASN A 498 -33.65 -28.50 0.92
C ASN A 498 -33.91 -29.18 -0.44
N GLU A 499 -34.24 -30.47 -0.39
CA GLU A 499 -34.45 -31.37 -1.53
C GLU A 499 -33.22 -31.56 -2.44
N GLN A 500 -32.02 -31.22 -1.96
CA GLN A 500 -30.79 -31.35 -2.76
C GLN A 500 -30.41 -32.83 -2.95
N GLU A 501 -30.14 -33.24 -4.19
CA GLU A 501 -29.50 -34.52 -4.51
C GLU A 501 -27.99 -34.33 -4.71
N LEU A 502 -27.20 -35.11 -3.98
CA LEU A 502 -25.74 -35.06 -3.92
C LEU A 502 -25.14 -36.44 -4.19
N GLY A 503 -23.90 -36.47 -4.65
CA GLY A 503 -23.11 -37.70 -4.58
C GLY A 503 -22.87 -38.16 -3.16
N HIS A 504 -22.80 -39.47 -2.93
CA HIS A 504 -22.39 -40.00 -1.64
C HIS A 504 -20.87 -39.90 -1.47
N PRO A 505 -20.35 -39.23 -0.42
CA PRO A 505 -18.91 -39.05 -0.26
C PRO A 505 -18.23 -40.39 0.08
N ALA A 506 -17.15 -40.73 -0.62
CA ALA A 506 -16.43 -42.00 -0.48
C ALA A 506 -15.80 -42.17 0.92
N ASN A 507 -15.39 -41.06 1.55
CA ASN A 507 -14.91 -41.04 2.93
C ASN A 507 -16.04 -41.03 3.97
N HIS A 508 -17.30 -41.16 3.53
CA HIS A 508 -18.51 -41.09 4.33
C HIS A 508 -18.66 -39.80 5.12
N LYS A 509 -17.95 -38.70 4.82
CA LYS A 509 -18.01 -37.44 5.59
C LYS A 509 -18.72 -36.35 4.80
N LEU A 510 -19.82 -35.84 5.34
CA LEU A 510 -20.56 -34.73 4.75
C LEU A 510 -20.50 -33.50 5.65
N THR A 511 -20.17 -32.36 5.06
CA THR A 511 -20.19 -31.06 5.76
C THR A 511 -21.58 -30.44 5.66
N PHE A 512 -22.09 -29.98 6.79
CA PHE A 512 -23.32 -29.23 6.95
C PHE A 512 -23.01 -27.79 7.29
N ARG A 513 -23.82 -26.84 6.83
CA ARG A 513 -23.61 -25.39 7.04
C ARG A 513 -24.93 -24.70 7.36
N TRP A 514 -24.89 -23.76 8.30
CA TRP A 514 -26.05 -22.99 8.72
C TRP A 514 -25.65 -21.54 9.00
N GLN A 515 -26.64 -20.66 9.11
CA GLN A 515 -26.42 -19.26 9.47
C GLN A 515 -25.81 -19.17 10.88
N ARG A 516 -24.84 -18.29 11.09
CA ARG A 516 -24.28 -18.01 12.42
C ARG A 516 -25.08 -16.88 13.09
N PRO A 517 -25.93 -17.16 14.10
CA PRO A 517 -26.57 -16.12 14.89
C PRO A 517 -25.55 -15.39 15.77
N GLU A 518 -25.80 -14.11 16.05
CA GLU A 518 -25.03 -13.29 16.98
C GLU A 518 -25.84 -13.00 18.26
N PRO A 519 -25.32 -13.30 19.46
CA PRO A 519 -24.03 -13.95 19.72
C PRO A 519 -24.04 -15.44 19.35
N SER A 520 -22.90 -15.94 18.86
CA SER A 520 -22.72 -17.36 18.52
C SER A 520 -22.68 -18.27 19.75
N GLY A 521 -22.87 -19.58 19.56
CA GLY A 521 -22.86 -20.56 20.65
C GLY A 521 -22.52 -21.97 20.20
N VAL A 522 -22.94 -22.95 21.00
CA VAL A 522 -22.82 -24.38 20.65
C VAL A 522 -24.06 -24.78 19.84
N TYR A 523 -23.85 -25.42 18.70
CA TYR A 523 -24.88 -25.90 17.80
C TYR A 523 -24.96 -27.42 17.89
N LYS A 524 -26.16 -27.97 18.05
CA LYS A 524 -26.45 -29.40 17.95
C LYS A 524 -26.98 -29.69 16.55
N LEU A 525 -26.21 -30.43 15.77
CA LEU A 525 -26.62 -30.96 14.47
C LEU A 525 -27.25 -32.34 14.66
N GLU A 526 -28.44 -32.53 14.13
CA GLU A 526 -29.13 -33.82 14.09
C GLU A 526 -29.36 -34.23 12.63
N VAL A 527 -28.97 -35.46 12.28
CA VAL A 527 -29.18 -36.05 10.95
C VAL A 527 -29.79 -37.44 11.10
N SER A 528 -30.87 -37.74 10.37
CA SER A 528 -31.55 -39.04 10.41
C SER A 528 -32.12 -39.43 9.06
N LYS A 529 -32.39 -40.72 8.83
CA LYS A 529 -33.18 -41.18 7.69
C LYS A 529 -34.69 -41.02 7.88
N ASN A 530 -35.13 -40.68 9.09
CA ASN A 530 -36.54 -40.48 9.43
C ASN A 530 -36.81 -38.99 9.71
N SER A 531 -37.86 -38.42 9.10
CA SER A 531 -38.26 -37.01 9.27
C SER A 531 -38.66 -36.64 10.70
N GLU A 532 -39.14 -37.63 11.46
CA GLU A 532 -39.51 -37.49 12.88
C GLU A 532 -38.30 -37.64 13.82
N PHE A 533 -37.10 -37.89 13.27
CA PHE A 533 -35.87 -38.14 14.04
C PHE A 533 -36.04 -39.26 15.09
N SER A 534 -36.82 -40.28 14.76
CA SER A 534 -36.97 -41.52 15.54
C SER A 534 -36.02 -42.60 15.01
N GLY A 535 -35.52 -43.46 15.91
CA GLY A 535 -34.52 -44.48 15.57
C GLY A 535 -33.08 -43.95 15.58
N GLU A 536 -32.28 -44.35 14.59
CA GLU A 536 -30.88 -43.91 14.47
C GLU A 536 -30.79 -42.44 14.05
N VAL A 537 -30.18 -41.63 14.89
CA VAL A 537 -29.95 -40.20 14.66
C VAL A 537 -28.51 -39.87 15.01
N ILE A 538 -27.79 -39.32 14.04
CA ILE A 538 -26.45 -38.78 14.24
C ILE A 538 -26.60 -37.44 14.95
N ARG A 539 -25.94 -37.28 16.12
CA ARG A 539 -26.00 -36.07 16.94
C ARG A 539 -24.60 -35.60 17.26
N GLU A 540 -24.25 -34.39 16.82
CA GLU A 540 -22.92 -33.81 17.04
C GLU A 540 -23.02 -32.33 17.42
N ASN A 541 -22.09 -31.88 18.25
CA ASN A 541 -22.05 -30.50 18.75
C ASN A 541 -20.89 -29.72 18.14
N PHE A 542 -21.16 -28.52 17.62
CA PHE A 542 -20.17 -27.66 16.96
C PHE A 542 -20.17 -26.25 17.57
N ARG A 543 -19.01 -25.60 17.62
CA ARG A 543 -18.89 -24.15 17.97
C ARG A 543 -18.81 -23.24 16.75
N SER A 544 -18.67 -23.84 15.56
CA SER A 544 -18.68 -23.20 14.25
C SER A 544 -20.06 -23.26 13.62
N SER A 545 -20.33 -22.39 12.63
CA SER A 545 -21.56 -22.41 11.83
C SER A 545 -21.56 -23.46 10.70
N PHE A 546 -20.74 -24.50 10.89
CA PHE A 546 -20.64 -25.67 10.04
C PHE A 546 -20.13 -26.84 10.87
N GLY A 547 -20.41 -28.05 10.42
CA GLY A 547 -19.99 -29.28 11.05
C GLY A 547 -19.89 -30.42 10.05
N THR A 548 -18.97 -31.34 10.27
CA THR A 548 -18.80 -32.51 9.39
C THR A 548 -19.15 -33.75 10.17
N VAL A 549 -20.06 -34.56 9.63
CA VAL A 549 -20.51 -35.80 10.26
C VAL A 549 -20.41 -36.96 9.28
N SER A 550 -20.34 -38.19 9.82
CA SER A 550 -20.28 -39.37 8.98
C SER A 550 -21.67 -39.80 8.52
N ILE A 551 -21.89 -39.88 7.21
CA ILE A 551 -23.10 -40.38 6.57
C ILE A 551 -22.82 -41.79 6.05
N PRO A 552 -23.37 -42.85 6.67
CA PRO A 552 -22.89 -44.22 6.49
C PRO A 552 -23.34 -44.92 5.20
N SER A 553 -24.34 -44.39 4.50
CA SER A 553 -24.91 -45.04 3.32
C SER A 553 -25.59 -44.05 2.38
N VAL A 554 -25.78 -44.43 1.11
CA VAL A 554 -26.69 -43.73 0.21
C VAL A 554 -28.13 -43.73 0.73
N GLY A 555 -28.90 -42.71 0.37
CA GLY A 555 -30.32 -42.61 0.73
C GLY A 555 -30.79 -41.18 1.00
N GLU A 556 -32.06 -41.06 1.37
CA GLU A 556 -32.69 -39.82 1.81
C GLU A 556 -32.42 -39.58 3.30
N TYR A 557 -32.10 -38.33 3.64
CA TYR A 557 -31.76 -37.88 4.99
C TYR A 557 -32.48 -36.57 5.31
N PHE A 558 -32.85 -36.43 6.57
CA PHE A 558 -33.43 -35.25 7.17
C PHE A 558 -32.44 -34.68 8.17
N TRP A 559 -32.29 -33.36 8.20
CA TRP A 559 -31.38 -32.72 9.11
C TRP A 559 -31.94 -31.40 9.66
N ARG A 560 -31.52 -31.09 10.88
CA ARG A 560 -31.84 -29.85 11.57
C ARG A 560 -30.70 -29.44 12.50
N VAL A 561 -30.64 -28.15 12.82
CA VAL A 561 -29.65 -27.60 13.74
C VAL A 561 -30.35 -26.81 14.83
N SER A 562 -29.96 -27.06 16.07
CA SER A 562 -30.42 -26.29 17.23
C SER A 562 -29.25 -25.53 17.86
N LEU A 563 -29.47 -24.27 18.24
CA LEU A 563 -28.55 -23.51 19.08
C LEU A 563 -28.81 -23.85 20.54
N LEU A 564 -27.78 -24.28 21.27
CA LEU A 564 -27.88 -24.67 22.67
C LEU A 564 -27.62 -23.48 23.61
N GLY A 565 -28.33 -23.47 24.74
CA GLY A 565 -28.08 -22.59 25.86
C GLY A 565 -27.02 -23.12 26.82
N SER A 566 -26.71 -22.35 27.86
CA SER A 566 -25.69 -22.72 28.85
C SER A 566 -26.06 -23.96 29.66
N SER A 567 -27.36 -24.28 29.78
CA SER A 567 -27.88 -25.48 30.44
C SER A 567 -28.18 -26.63 29.47
N GLY A 568 -27.82 -26.50 28.18
CA GLY A 568 -27.98 -27.54 27.16
C GLY A 568 -29.38 -27.63 26.53
N GLU A 569 -30.29 -26.74 26.88
CA GLU A 569 -31.60 -26.59 26.25
C GLU A 569 -31.50 -26.04 24.82
N ASN A 570 -32.44 -26.43 23.95
CA ASN A 570 -32.55 -25.87 22.60
C ASN A 570 -33.14 -24.45 22.67
N LEU A 571 -32.31 -23.43 22.46
CA LEU A 571 -32.76 -22.02 22.45
C LEU A 571 -33.49 -21.67 21.16
N ILE A 572 -32.95 -22.12 20.02
CA ILE A 572 -33.48 -21.87 18.67
C ILE A 572 -33.27 -23.15 17.90
N SER A 573 -34.26 -23.54 17.08
CA SER A 573 -34.11 -24.67 16.15
C SER A 573 -34.39 -24.22 14.74
N SER A 574 -33.67 -24.79 13.78
CA SER A 574 -33.98 -24.64 12.37
C SER A 574 -35.26 -25.39 12.03
N LYS A 575 -35.85 -25.05 10.88
CA LYS A 575 -36.76 -25.98 10.20
C LYS A 575 -35.98 -27.21 9.74
N THR A 576 -36.63 -28.37 9.69
CA THR A 576 -36.04 -29.58 9.11
C THR A 576 -35.92 -29.42 7.60
N GLN A 577 -34.75 -29.73 7.05
CA GLN A 577 -34.53 -29.88 5.60
C GLN A 577 -34.26 -31.34 5.26
N LYS A 578 -34.61 -31.75 4.04
CA LYS A 578 -34.28 -33.08 3.51
C LYS A 578 -33.26 -32.98 2.37
N PHE A 579 -32.43 -33.99 2.20
CA PHE A 579 -31.50 -34.13 1.07
C PHE A 579 -31.31 -35.61 0.75
N LYS A 580 -30.77 -35.93 -0.42
CA LYS A 580 -30.55 -37.31 -0.88
C LYS A 580 -29.12 -37.51 -1.33
N THR A 581 -28.50 -38.63 -0.93
CA THR A 581 -27.18 -39.06 -1.39
C THR A 581 -27.31 -40.27 -2.30
N SER A 582 -26.53 -40.32 -3.38
CA SER A 582 -26.55 -41.40 -4.38
C SER A 582 -25.15 -41.67 -4.94
N ASP A 583 -24.84 -42.93 -5.26
CA ASP A 583 -23.61 -43.31 -5.97
C ASP A 583 -23.65 -42.95 -7.47
N SER A 584 -24.83 -42.66 -8.01
CA SER A 584 -25.00 -42.28 -9.43
C SER A 584 -24.69 -40.81 -9.70
N THR A 585 -24.54 -40.01 -8.65
CA THR A 585 -24.33 -38.56 -8.74
C THR A 585 -22.90 -38.29 -8.28
N PRO A 586 -22.11 -37.50 -9.01
CA PRO A 586 -20.79 -37.11 -8.54
C PRO A 586 -20.88 -36.25 -7.28
N PHE A 587 -19.96 -36.47 -6.35
CA PHE A 587 -19.78 -35.59 -5.21
C PHE A 587 -18.71 -34.54 -5.53
N LEU A 588 -19.04 -33.27 -5.31
CA LEU A 588 -18.14 -32.15 -5.49
C LEU A 588 -17.77 -31.53 -4.15
N SER A 589 -16.47 -31.48 -3.87
CA SER A 589 -15.89 -30.86 -2.69
C SER A 589 -15.02 -29.67 -3.13
N GLN A 590 -15.23 -28.50 -2.55
CA GLN A 590 -14.40 -27.32 -2.80
C GLN A 590 -13.24 -27.31 -1.80
N SER A 591 -11.99 -27.18 -2.26
CA SER A 591 -10.82 -27.14 -1.37
C SER A 591 -10.27 -25.71 -1.24
N SER A 592 -9.99 -25.03 -2.34
CA SER A 592 -9.46 -23.66 -2.38
C SER A 592 -10.14 -22.81 -3.46
N PRO A 593 -10.44 -21.52 -3.23
CA PRO A 593 -10.30 -20.79 -1.97
C PRO A 593 -11.21 -21.27 -0.83
N ALA A 594 -10.77 -21.05 0.41
CA ALA A 594 -11.54 -21.34 1.61
C ALA A 594 -12.74 -20.39 1.74
N THR A 595 -13.70 -20.75 2.60
CA THR A 595 -14.92 -19.93 2.76
C THR A 595 -14.60 -18.61 3.45
N GLU A 596 -15.05 -17.50 2.87
CA GLU A 596 -14.78 -16.13 3.35
C GLU A 596 -13.27 -15.81 3.38
N GLU A 597 -12.45 -16.56 2.63
CA GLU A 597 -11.02 -16.27 2.51
C GLU A 597 -10.84 -14.88 1.89
N THR A 598 -10.02 -14.06 2.51
CA THR A 598 -9.58 -12.78 1.94
C THR A 598 -8.28 -13.02 1.17
N ILE A 599 -8.33 -12.76 -0.13
CA ILE A 599 -7.23 -12.97 -1.05
C ILE A 599 -6.69 -11.61 -1.48
N ASP A 600 -5.44 -11.34 -1.08
CA ASP A 600 -4.68 -10.20 -1.60
C ASP A 600 -4.05 -10.57 -2.95
N ILE A 601 -4.46 -9.86 -4.01
CA ILE A 601 -4.00 -10.11 -5.38
C ILE A 601 -2.82 -9.22 -5.78
N SER A 602 -2.43 -8.23 -4.98
CA SER A 602 -1.39 -7.24 -5.34
C SER A 602 -0.03 -7.85 -5.67
N ASN A 603 0.28 -9.02 -5.12
CA ASN A 603 1.56 -9.70 -5.33
C ASN A 603 1.41 -11.19 -5.71
N ARG A 604 0.23 -11.62 -6.16
CA ARG A 604 0.01 -13.02 -6.61
C ARG A 604 0.18 -13.10 -8.12
N GLU A 605 0.60 -14.25 -8.62
CA GLU A 605 0.61 -14.51 -10.08
C GLU A 605 -0.67 -15.23 -10.53
N SER A 606 -1.40 -15.83 -9.59
CA SER A 606 -2.68 -16.49 -9.85
C SER A 606 -3.52 -16.70 -8.59
N ILE A 607 -4.80 -16.99 -8.78
CA ILE A 607 -5.68 -17.59 -7.77
C ILE A 607 -5.99 -19.02 -8.19
N ASP A 608 -5.59 -19.98 -7.36
CA ASP A 608 -5.85 -21.40 -7.58
C ASP A 608 -7.22 -21.79 -7.01
N PHE A 609 -8.15 -22.10 -7.91
CA PHE A 609 -9.39 -22.78 -7.60
C PHE A 609 -9.14 -24.29 -7.67
N ARG A 610 -9.36 -24.99 -6.56
CA ARG A 610 -9.15 -26.44 -6.45
C ARG A 610 -10.37 -27.11 -5.86
N TRP A 611 -10.70 -28.29 -6.38
CA TRP A 611 -11.84 -29.08 -5.97
C TRP A 611 -11.54 -30.57 -6.08
N GLU A 612 -12.35 -31.38 -5.42
CA GLU A 612 -12.30 -32.83 -5.53
C GLU A 612 -13.63 -33.30 -6.10
N THR A 613 -13.54 -34.22 -7.06
CA THR A 613 -14.68 -34.94 -7.63
C THR A 613 -14.59 -36.40 -7.24
N GLU A 614 -15.63 -36.93 -6.63
CA GLU A 614 -15.78 -38.37 -6.39
C GLU A 614 -16.94 -38.90 -7.25
N GLY A 615 -16.75 -40.03 -7.94
CA GLY A 615 -17.71 -40.58 -8.90
C GLY A 615 -17.45 -40.18 -10.35
N ASN A 616 -18.29 -40.69 -11.28
CA ASN A 616 -18.05 -40.54 -12.72
C ASN A 616 -18.40 -39.13 -13.21
N THR A 617 -17.39 -38.31 -13.50
CA THR A 617 -17.55 -36.91 -13.95
C THR A 617 -16.89 -36.73 -15.32
N GLU A 618 -17.61 -36.13 -16.28
CA GLU A 618 -17.05 -35.80 -17.60
C GLU A 618 -16.24 -34.49 -17.57
N SER A 619 -16.73 -33.49 -16.84
CA SER A 619 -16.13 -32.17 -16.68
C SER A 619 -16.76 -31.42 -15.50
N VAL A 620 -16.10 -30.37 -15.01
CA VAL A 620 -16.59 -29.46 -13.99
C VAL A 620 -16.75 -28.06 -14.56
N ILE A 621 -17.92 -27.48 -14.38
CA ILE A 621 -18.21 -26.09 -14.71
C ILE A 621 -17.85 -25.23 -13.49
N LEU A 622 -16.81 -24.42 -13.61
CA LEU A 622 -16.44 -23.37 -12.68
C LEU A 622 -17.05 -22.05 -13.12
N GLU A 623 -17.73 -21.36 -12.21
CA GLU A 623 -18.30 -20.03 -12.42
C GLU A 623 -17.94 -19.09 -11.27
N ILE A 624 -17.40 -17.91 -11.58
CA ILE A 624 -17.07 -16.86 -10.62
C ILE A 624 -18.07 -15.72 -10.78
N LEU A 625 -18.71 -15.35 -9.68
CA LEU A 625 -19.77 -14.36 -9.61
C LEU A 625 -19.35 -13.24 -8.67
N GLU A 626 -19.53 -12.00 -9.10
CA GLU A 626 -19.37 -10.81 -8.26
C GLU A 626 -20.67 -10.53 -7.49
N LYS A 627 -20.55 -10.30 -6.18
CA LYS A 627 -21.70 -10.07 -5.29
C LYS A 627 -22.04 -8.57 -5.26
N LYS A 628 -23.13 -8.18 -5.92
CA LYS A 628 -23.65 -6.80 -5.95
C LYS A 628 -25.00 -6.70 -5.24
N ALA A 629 -25.32 -5.51 -4.73
CA ALA A 629 -26.61 -5.22 -4.10
C ALA A 629 -27.74 -5.36 -5.15
N GLY A 630 -28.49 -6.46 -5.10
CA GLY A 630 -29.66 -6.72 -5.95
C GLY A 630 -29.55 -7.93 -6.89
N LYS A 631 -28.38 -8.24 -7.46
CA LYS A 631 -28.17 -9.46 -8.29
C LYS A 631 -26.68 -9.75 -8.49
N ASN A 632 -26.29 -11.03 -8.41
CA ASN A 632 -24.91 -11.46 -8.68
C ASN A 632 -24.59 -11.37 -10.18
N LYS A 633 -23.41 -10.84 -10.54
CA LYS A 633 -22.93 -10.73 -11.93
C LYS A 633 -21.92 -11.85 -12.22
N SER A 634 -22.15 -12.66 -13.25
CA SER A 634 -21.16 -13.66 -13.68
C SER A 634 -19.97 -12.98 -14.36
N ILE A 635 -18.76 -13.27 -13.87
CA ILE A 635 -17.49 -12.71 -14.35
C ILE A 635 -16.72 -13.73 -15.18
N LEU A 636 -16.73 -15.00 -14.76
CA LEU A 636 -16.06 -16.09 -15.45
C LEU A 636 -16.95 -17.32 -15.42
N LYS A 637 -17.04 -18.06 -16.52
CA LYS A 637 -17.64 -19.40 -16.57
C LYS A 637 -16.82 -20.29 -17.51
N LYS A 638 -16.31 -21.42 -17.01
CA LYS A 638 -15.48 -22.36 -17.78
C LYS A 638 -15.86 -23.80 -17.47
N GLU A 639 -15.86 -24.64 -18.50
CA GLU A 639 -15.95 -26.10 -18.38
C GLU A 639 -14.52 -26.68 -18.40
N ILE A 640 -14.19 -27.50 -17.40
CA ILE A 640 -12.83 -27.89 -17.07
C ILE A 640 -12.78 -29.40 -16.89
N LYS A 641 -11.82 -30.05 -17.55
CA LYS A 641 -11.50 -31.46 -17.33
C LYS A 641 -10.32 -31.53 -16.37
N GLY A 642 -10.60 -31.72 -15.09
CA GLY A 642 -9.61 -31.74 -14.02
C GLY A 642 -10.19 -31.34 -12.67
N ASP A 643 -9.30 -31.17 -11.70
CA ASP A 643 -9.56 -30.88 -10.29
C ASP A 643 -9.20 -29.44 -9.89
N SER A 644 -8.71 -28.63 -10.84
CA SER A 644 -8.18 -27.31 -10.54
C SER A 644 -8.20 -26.33 -11.72
N TYR A 645 -8.14 -25.05 -11.39
CA TYR A 645 -8.04 -23.94 -12.32
C TYR A 645 -7.29 -22.76 -11.71
N SER A 646 -6.21 -22.33 -12.37
CA SER A 646 -5.47 -21.13 -11.97
C SER A 646 -5.94 -19.92 -12.77
N LEU A 647 -6.57 -18.96 -12.10
CA LEU A 647 -6.93 -17.68 -12.69
C LEU A 647 -5.73 -16.72 -12.64
N LYS A 648 -5.17 -16.37 -13.80
CA LYS A 648 -4.03 -15.43 -13.94
C LYS A 648 -4.43 -14.03 -14.38
N ASP A 649 -5.57 -13.90 -15.07
CA ASP A 649 -6.09 -12.61 -15.52
C ASP A 649 -6.87 -11.96 -14.39
N PHE A 650 -6.23 -11.06 -13.65
CA PHE A 650 -6.87 -10.29 -12.60
C PHE A 650 -7.62 -9.06 -13.11
N GLY A 651 -7.50 -8.70 -14.39
CA GLY A 651 -8.21 -7.55 -14.96
C GLY A 651 -9.73 -7.71 -14.95
N ILE A 652 -10.22 -8.93 -14.75
CA ILE A 652 -11.65 -9.25 -14.61
C ILE A 652 -12.17 -9.14 -13.16
N LEU A 653 -11.29 -8.93 -12.18
CA LEU A 653 -11.63 -8.86 -10.75
C LEU A 653 -11.50 -7.42 -10.22
N GLU A 654 -12.50 -6.97 -9.48
CA GLU A 654 -12.47 -5.72 -8.70
C GLU A 654 -12.31 -6.03 -7.20
N GLU A 655 -11.92 -5.05 -6.38
CA GLU A 655 -11.92 -5.21 -4.92
C GLU A 655 -13.36 -5.40 -4.41
N GLY A 656 -13.62 -6.47 -3.67
CA GLY A 656 -14.97 -6.80 -3.24
C GLY A 656 -15.23 -8.29 -2.98
N LYS A 657 -16.51 -8.64 -2.81
CA LYS A 657 -16.94 -10.00 -2.47
C LYS A 657 -17.37 -10.77 -3.71
N PHE A 658 -16.89 -12.01 -3.81
CA PHE A 658 -17.15 -12.92 -4.91
C PHE A 658 -17.70 -14.25 -4.41
N ILE A 659 -18.32 -14.99 -5.32
CA ILE A 659 -18.81 -16.35 -5.12
C ILE A 659 -18.21 -17.21 -6.22
N TRP A 660 -17.57 -18.32 -5.87
CA TRP A 660 -17.18 -19.32 -6.86
C TRP A 660 -18.06 -20.56 -6.74
N ARG A 661 -18.60 -20.98 -7.87
CA ARG A 661 -19.66 -21.97 -8.03
C ARG A 661 -19.15 -23.11 -8.91
N LEU A 662 -19.34 -24.36 -8.48
CA LEU A 662 -18.95 -25.56 -9.22
C LEU A 662 -20.17 -26.43 -9.53
N SER A 663 -20.22 -26.98 -10.74
CA SER A 663 -21.19 -28.01 -11.12
C SER A 663 -20.53 -29.09 -11.96
N ALA A 664 -20.70 -30.35 -11.61
CA ALA A 664 -20.12 -31.47 -12.35
C ALA A 664 -21.11 -31.91 -13.42
N LYS A 665 -20.61 -32.10 -14.64
CA LYS A 665 -21.33 -32.70 -15.77
C LYS A 665 -21.04 -34.20 -15.76
N TYR A 666 -22.08 -35.00 -15.82
CA TYR A 666 -21.97 -36.47 -15.78
C TYR A 666 -23.09 -37.13 -16.58
N LYS A 667 -22.95 -38.43 -16.85
CA LYS A 667 -24.02 -39.27 -17.39
C LYS A 667 -24.60 -40.12 -16.27
N ASP A 668 -25.92 -40.13 -16.15
CA ASP A 668 -26.59 -41.02 -15.20
C ASP A 668 -26.59 -42.48 -15.69
N LYS A 669 -27.16 -43.39 -14.89
CA LYS A 669 -27.22 -44.83 -15.20
C LYS A 669 -27.96 -45.15 -16.51
N THR A 670 -28.74 -44.22 -17.05
CA THR A 670 -29.46 -44.37 -18.32
C THR A 670 -28.71 -43.76 -19.51
N GLY A 671 -27.52 -43.20 -19.27
CA GLY A 671 -26.70 -42.52 -20.28
C GLY A 671 -27.12 -41.07 -20.55
N ILE A 672 -28.11 -40.54 -19.83
CA ILE A 672 -28.59 -39.16 -19.99
C ILE A 672 -27.60 -38.22 -19.28
N GLN A 673 -27.20 -37.17 -20.00
CA GLN A 673 -26.32 -36.15 -19.45
C GLN A 673 -27.06 -35.28 -18.42
N LYS A 674 -26.51 -35.18 -17.22
CA LYS A 674 -27.00 -34.37 -16.10
C LYS A 674 -25.89 -33.49 -15.54
N PHE A 675 -26.30 -32.52 -14.75
CA PHE A 675 -25.40 -31.65 -13.99
C PHE A 675 -25.73 -31.76 -12.51
N THR A 676 -24.71 -31.74 -11.66
CA THR A 676 -24.94 -31.63 -10.22
C THR A 676 -25.51 -30.25 -9.89
N ILE A 677 -26.28 -30.16 -8.82
CA ILE A 677 -26.67 -28.87 -8.26
C ILE A 677 -25.38 -28.11 -7.89
N PRO A 678 -25.27 -26.81 -8.19
CA PRO A 678 -24.03 -26.11 -7.97
C PRO A 678 -23.68 -25.99 -6.48
N VAL A 679 -22.43 -26.29 -6.11
CA VAL A 679 -21.87 -25.93 -4.80
C VAL A 679 -21.18 -24.58 -4.90
N SER A 680 -21.30 -23.73 -3.88
CA SER A 680 -20.77 -22.37 -3.93
C SER A 680 -20.12 -21.94 -2.62
N ARG A 681 -19.06 -21.12 -2.73
CA ARG A 681 -18.37 -20.49 -1.60
C ARG A 681 -18.11 -19.03 -1.87
N ASN A 682 -18.16 -18.21 -0.82
CA ASN A 682 -17.77 -16.81 -0.88
C ASN A 682 -16.25 -16.67 -0.65
N PHE A 683 -15.66 -15.65 -1.26
CA PHE A 683 -14.31 -15.16 -0.97
C PHE A 683 -14.26 -13.65 -1.22
N GLU A 684 -13.25 -12.97 -0.69
CA GLU A 684 -13.08 -11.51 -0.83
C GLU A 684 -11.75 -11.22 -1.50
N ILE A 685 -11.75 -10.34 -2.49
CA ILE A 685 -10.53 -9.81 -3.12
C ILE A 685 -10.19 -8.48 -2.47
N LYS A 686 -8.94 -8.31 -2.06
CA LYS A 686 -8.37 -7.03 -1.61
C LYS A 686 -7.15 -6.65 -2.44
N LEU A 687 -6.96 -5.36 -2.61
CA LEU A 687 -5.78 -4.76 -3.22
C LEU A 687 -4.99 -4.05 -2.14
N ASN A 688 -4.02 -4.75 -1.56
CA ASN A 688 -3.17 -4.15 -0.56
C ASN A 688 -2.14 -3.25 -1.27
N LYS A 689 -2.07 -1.96 -0.92
CA LYS A 689 -1.07 -1.01 -1.45
C LYS A 689 0.32 -1.23 -0.82
N THR A 690 0.65 -2.45 -0.43
CA THR A 690 1.90 -2.81 0.24
C THR A 690 2.82 -3.50 -0.74
N ILE A 691 3.83 -2.75 -1.16
CA ILE A 691 5.03 -3.21 -1.87
C ILE A 691 5.64 -4.36 -1.07
N ARG A 692 5.82 -5.54 -1.68
CA ARG A 692 6.55 -6.63 -1.04
C ARG A 692 7.95 -6.14 -0.62
N PRO A 693 8.41 -6.41 0.62
CA PRO A 693 9.84 -6.34 0.88
C PRO A 693 10.55 -7.38 -0.02
N PRO A 694 11.74 -7.04 -0.55
CA PRO A 694 12.48 -7.92 -1.44
C PRO A 694 12.84 -9.24 -0.73
N GLU A 695 12.75 -10.34 -1.47
CA GLU A 695 13.27 -11.63 -1.04
C GLU A 695 14.80 -11.52 -0.96
N VAL A 696 15.35 -11.64 0.26
CA VAL A 696 16.80 -11.63 0.47
C VAL A 696 17.34 -12.99 0.06
N LEU A 697 17.85 -13.08 -1.17
CA LEU A 697 18.75 -14.17 -1.56
C LEU A 697 20.10 -13.93 -0.89
N SER A 698 20.24 -14.39 0.35
CA SER A 698 21.55 -14.45 1.00
C SER A 698 22.43 -15.48 0.29
N PRO A 699 23.67 -15.16 -0.13
CA PRO A 699 24.63 -16.16 -0.53
C PRO A 699 24.87 -17.14 0.62
N LYS A 700 24.86 -18.44 0.32
CA LYS A 700 24.89 -19.54 1.30
C LYS A 700 26.26 -19.77 1.97
N GLU A 701 27.24 -18.91 1.76
CA GLU A 701 28.58 -19.10 2.33
C GLU A 701 29.07 -17.80 2.99
N ILE A 702 29.14 -17.86 4.33
CA ILE A 702 29.87 -16.91 5.15
C ILE A 702 31.24 -17.55 5.37
N TYR A 703 32.30 -16.99 4.80
CA TYR A 703 33.66 -17.33 5.21
C TYR A 703 33.87 -16.84 6.63
N VAL A 704 34.17 -17.77 7.52
CA VAL A 704 34.72 -17.50 8.85
C VAL A 704 36.24 -17.44 8.66
N GLU A 705 36.86 -16.29 8.97
CA GLU A 705 38.27 -16.28 9.37
C GLU A 705 38.42 -16.76 10.81
#